data_AF-A0A0M3HZ93-F1
#
_entry.id   AF-A0A0M3HZ93-F1
#
_cell.length_a   1.000
_cell.length_b   1.000
_cell.length_c   1.000
_cell.angle_alpha   90.00
_cell.angle_beta   90.00
_cell.angle_gamma   90.00
#
_symmetry.space_group_name_H-M   'P 1'
#
loop_
_entity.id
_entity.type
_entity.pdbx_description
1 polymer ?
#
loop_
_entity_poly.entity_id
_entity_poly.type
_entity_poly.pdbx_seq_one_letter_code
_entity_poly.pdbx_strand_id
1 'polypeptide(L)'
;MRQPKWWANVVPSRRAHCEMNCTSARQMPIARADSDALLAVFNEYASKVKDGVRYMTAEDFIRRYLGLYTEDNYNRETVRLLAGAADRTKDGDISFEEFSAFESVLCSPDALYLTAFEVFDKNASASITCDEFEKIIRHTRPLAEVDFDFNSDFIKRYFGRDKKRSLGYLAFCQLLHDFYEELGIQAFKKYDKGADGTISSVDFLKIMTTVKKHLLTDFVRKNLVAVSGGDATGDRVTYPYYMAFNSLLSQMELIKRIFMSNTRGNILHEMTREEFLNATQTYPQITPYEVEILFKLAEAAHPGKKTLSLSDIECIDPQRLKRVSYIPRPITIEAVSTKEERSVVTALLESAYRFTVGSIAGACGATAVYPIDLVKTRMQNQRSGPLVGEVAYKHSFDCFKKVVKFEGILGLYRGLLPQIIGVAPEKAIKLTVNDTVRDKFTVDGHIPLWAEILAGGCGGASQVIFTNPLEIVKIRLQVAGEVKSATKVSVLSVVRDLGLFGLYKGAKACFLRDIPFSAIYFPVYAHSKLLTADSDGHNSPGSLFASAFIAGVPAAALVTPADVIKTRLQVAARAGQTTYDGLLDCARKVMREEGPRAFWKGTAARVCRSSPQFAVTLFAYELLQRIFYVDFGGNRPIASQVSVQATADVSSSNPEHIGGYRLAAATFSGIEHKFGLYMPRFELSATK
;
A
#
# COMPACT_ATOMS: atom_id res chain seq x y z
N MET A 1 -25.48 45.88 37.24
CA MET A 1 -24.47 46.62 36.43
C MET A 1 -24.21 45.86 35.14
N ARG A 2 -24.17 46.58 34.02
CA ARG A 2 -24.26 46.08 32.63
C ARG A 2 -23.06 45.21 32.21
N GLN A 3 -23.32 44.13 31.48
CA GLN A 3 -22.33 43.51 30.57
C GLN A 3 -22.66 43.86 29.10
N PRO A 4 -21.65 44.05 28.22
CA PRO A 4 -21.85 44.59 26.88
C PRO A 4 -22.19 43.52 25.83
N LYS A 5 -23.14 43.89 24.96
CA LYS A 5 -23.62 43.16 23.78
C LYS A 5 -22.60 43.24 22.63
N TRP A 6 -21.73 42.24 22.44
CA TRP A 6 -20.89 42.14 21.22
C TRP A 6 -20.74 40.72 20.65
N TRP A 7 -21.58 39.77 21.08
CA TRP A 7 -21.54 38.37 20.61
C TRP A 7 -22.81 37.91 19.85
N ALA A 8 -23.66 38.83 19.39
CA ALA A 8 -24.96 38.46 18.79
C ALA A 8 -24.93 38.18 17.28
N ASN A 9 -23.82 38.38 16.57
CA ASN A 9 -23.76 38.24 15.10
C ASN A 9 -22.66 37.29 14.61
N VAL A 10 -22.61 36.06 15.14
CA VAL A 10 -21.87 34.97 14.50
C VAL A 10 -22.87 33.95 13.96
N VAL A 11 -22.89 33.90 12.62
CA VAL A 11 -23.45 32.91 11.69
C VAL A 11 -23.87 31.58 12.35
N PRO A 12 -25.10 31.08 12.11
CA PRO A 12 -25.56 29.85 12.73
C PRO A 12 -24.70 28.67 12.26
N SER A 13 -24.18 27.91 13.22
CA SER A 13 -23.52 26.64 13.00
C SER A 13 -24.48 25.70 12.28
N ARG A 14 -24.34 25.59 10.96
CA ARG A 14 -24.85 24.44 10.24
C ARG A 14 -24.12 23.24 10.81
N ARG A 15 -24.82 22.42 11.60
CA ARG A 15 -24.42 21.04 11.88
C ARG A 15 -24.18 20.41 10.51
N ALA A 16 -22.93 20.17 10.16
CA ALA A 16 -22.61 19.33 9.03
C ALA A 16 -23.11 17.92 9.40
N HIS A 17 -24.30 17.58 8.93
CA HIS A 17 -24.68 16.19 8.77
C HIS A 17 -23.76 15.66 7.68
N CYS A 18 -22.76 14.89 8.10
CA CYS A 18 -21.97 14.08 7.20
C CYS A 18 -22.88 12.93 6.77
N GLU A 19 -23.73 13.16 5.77
CA GLU A 19 -24.30 12.07 5.01
C GLU A 19 -23.11 11.37 4.35
N MET A 20 -22.71 10.22 4.90
CA MET A 20 -21.85 9.29 4.19
C MET A 20 -22.54 8.99 2.87
N ASN A 21 -22.02 9.57 1.79
CA ASN A 21 -22.42 9.19 0.44
C ASN A 21 -21.92 7.76 0.21
N CYS A 22 -22.74 6.77 0.57
CA CYS A 22 -22.53 5.35 0.29
C CYS A 22 -22.54 5.01 -1.22
N THR A 23 -22.50 6.02 -2.09
CA THR A 23 -22.50 5.89 -3.55
C THR A 23 -21.14 5.50 -4.12
N SER A 24 -20.02 5.77 -3.42
CA SER A 24 -18.67 5.41 -3.92
C SER A 24 -18.35 3.90 -3.85
N ALA A 25 -19.19 3.10 -3.20
CA ALA A 25 -19.03 1.65 -3.08
C ALA A 25 -19.88 0.83 -4.08
N ARG A 26 -20.58 1.48 -5.02
CA ARG A 26 -21.22 0.77 -6.14
C ARG A 26 -20.20 0.54 -7.23
N GLN A 27 -19.74 -0.71 -7.38
CA GLN A 27 -19.09 -1.14 -8.64
C GLN A 27 -20.03 -0.80 -9.78
N MET A 28 -19.62 0.13 -10.65
CA MET A 28 -20.33 0.34 -11.90
C MET A 28 -20.20 -0.95 -12.72
N PRO A 29 -21.29 -1.44 -13.34
CA PRO A 29 -21.20 -2.52 -14.30
C PRO A 29 -20.20 -2.13 -15.39
N ILE A 30 -19.37 -3.06 -15.82
CA ILE A 30 -18.35 -2.82 -16.85
C ILE A 30 -19.05 -2.30 -18.10
N ALA A 31 -18.60 -1.14 -18.58
CA ALA A 31 -19.16 -0.57 -19.79
C ALA A 31 -18.94 -1.53 -20.96
N ARG A 32 -20.03 -1.82 -21.67
CA ARG A 32 -20.00 -2.61 -22.91
C ARG A 32 -19.07 -1.94 -23.92
N ALA A 33 -18.39 -2.75 -24.71
CA ALA A 33 -17.64 -2.23 -25.86
C ALA A 33 -18.60 -1.70 -26.93
N ASP A 34 -18.11 -0.73 -27.70
CA ASP A 34 -18.77 -0.29 -28.92
C ASP A 34 -18.70 -1.39 -30.00
N SER A 35 -19.80 -1.58 -30.73
CA SER A 35 -19.92 -2.69 -31.69
C SER A 35 -18.97 -2.54 -32.88
N ASP A 36 -18.75 -1.30 -33.35
CA ASP A 36 -17.88 -1.04 -34.50
C ASP A 36 -16.41 -1.28 -34.13
N ALA A 37 -16.03 -0.89 -32.90
CA ALA A 37 -14.73 -1.22 -32.33
C ALA A 37 -14.51 -2.73 -32.17
N LEU A 38 -15.53 -3.48 -31.71
CA LEU A 38 -15.46 -4.95 -31.62
C LEU A 38 -15.30 -5.59 -33.00
N LEU A 39 -15.99 -5.08 -34.02
CA LEU A 39 -15.90 -5.61 -35.37
C LEU A 39 -14.51 -5.38 -35.98
N ALA A 40 -13.90 -4.22 -35.72
CA ALA A 40 -12.54 -3.93 -36.15
C ALA A 40 -11.54 -4.93 -35.57
N VAL A 41 -11.62 -5.17 -34.24
CA VAL A 41 -10.77 -6.15 -33.55
C VAL A 41 -11.04 -7.57 -34.07
N PHE A 42 -12.31 -7.98 -34.18
CA PHE A 42 -12.65 -9.31 -34.70
C PHE A 42 -12.04 -9.59 -36.08
N ASN A 43 -12.12 -8.62 -36.99
CA ASN A 43 -11.59 -8.76 -38.35
C ASN A 43 -10.07 -8.86 -38.43
N GLU A 44 -9.33 -8.37 -37.43
CA GLU A 44 -7.87 -8.49 -37.34
C GLU A 44 -7.44 -9.91 -36.96
N TYR A 45 -8.23 -10.56 -36.10
CA TYR A 45 -7.91 -11.88 -35.57
C TYR A 45 -8.56 -13.04 -36.33
N ALA A 46 -9.70 -12.82 -36.98
CA ALA A 46 -10.40 -13.82 -37.77
C ALA A 46 -9.58 -14.27 -38.99
N SER A 47 -9.07 -15.50 -38.93
CA SER A 47 -8.21 -16.07 -39.99
C SER A 47 -9.00 -16.88 -41.04
N LYS A 48 -10.19 -17.37 -40.70
CA LYS A 48 -10.97 -18.28 -41.55
C LYS A 48 -12.04 -17.51 -42.31
N VAL A 49 -12.24 -17.84 -43.58
CA VAL A 49 -13.29 -17.25 -44.43
C VAL A 49 -14.15 -18.35 -45.01
N LYS A 50 -15.47 -18.26 -44.78
CA LYS A 50 -16.46 -19.19 -45.31
C LYS A 50 -17.61 -18.38 -45.91
N ASP A 51 -17.94 -18.62 -47.17
CA ASP A 51 -19.01 -17.93 -47.90
C ASP A 51 -18.90 -16.39 -47.87
N GLY A 52 -17.66 -15.86 -47.85
CA GLY A 52 -17.38 -14.42 -47.80
C GLY A 52 -17.46 -13.80 -46.39
N VAL A 53 -17.83 -14.58 -45.36
CA VAL A 53 -17.89 -14.16 -43.95
C VAL A 53 -16.63 -14.64 -43.22
N ARG A 54 -16.07 -13.79 -42.36
CA ARG A 54 -14.89 -14.11 -41.54
C ARG A 54 -15.29 -14.77 -40.23
N TYR A 55 -14.50 -15.75 -39.82
CA TYR A 55 -14.66 -16.51 -38.58
C TYR A 55 -13.33 -16.61 -37.84
N MET A 56 -13.39 -16.65 -36.52
CA MET A 56 -12.24 -16.96 -35.66
C MET A 56 -12.22 -18.46 -35.37
N THR A 57 -11.04 -19.07 -35.49
CA THR A 57 -10.83 -20.43 -34.99
C THR A 57 -10.62 -20.42 -33.47
N ALA A 58 -10.72 -21.59 -32.82
CA ALA A 58 -10.39 -21.73 -31.40
C ALA A 58 -8.98 -21.22 -31.06
N GLU A 59 -8.02 -21.36 -31.98
CA GLU A 59 -6.65 -20.87 -31.80
C GLU A 59 -6.54 -19.36 -31.98
N ASP A 60 -7.25 -18.79 -32.96
CA ASP A 60 -7.33 -17.33 -33.12
C ASP A 60 -7.88 -16.66 -31.85
N PHE A 61 -8.91 -17.26 -31.25
CA PHE A 61 -9.56 -16.71 -30.07
C PHE A 61 -8.75 -16.90 -28.78
N ILE A 62 -8.45 -18.14 -28.40
CA ILE A 62 -7.81 -18.41 -27.10
C ILE A 62 -6.33 -18.01 -27.09
N ARG A 63 -5.59 -18.34 -28.17
CA ARG A 63 -4.13 -18.18 -28.19
C ARG A 63 -3.71 -16.83 -28.74
N ARG A 64 -4.24 -16.45 -29.90
CA ARG A 64 -3.83 -15.22 -30.60
C ARG A 64 -4.45 -13.97 -29.97
N TYR A 65 -5.76 -13.96 -29.80
CA TYR A 65 -6.48 -12.80 -29.26
C TYR A 65 -6.35 -12.73 -27.73
N LEU A 66 -6.75 -13.75 -26.99
CA LEU A 66 -6.72 -13.72 -25.52
C LEU A 66 -5.31 -13.92 -24.91
N GLY A 67 -4.35 -14.41 -25.69
CA GLY A 67 -2.98 -14.64 -25.21
C GLY A 67 -2.85 -15.78 -24.19
N LEU A 68 -3.76 -16.76 -24.22
CA LEU A 68 -3.75 -17.92 -23.31
C LEU A 68 -3.20 -19.15 -24.03
N TYR A 69 -2.53 -20.07 -23.32
CA TYR A 69 -1.98 -21.31 -23.90
C TYR A 69 -1.04 -21.06 -25.10
N THR A 70 -0.13 -20.10 -24.96
CA THR A 70 0.81 -19.69 -26.02
C THR A 70 1.99 -20.64 -26.20
N GLU A 71 2.17 -21.62 -25.33
CA GLU A 71 3.24 -22.61 -25.42
C GLU A 71 3.10 -23.52 -26.66
N ASP A 72 4.21 -24.06 -27.17
CA ASP A 72 4.21 -24.88 -28.39
C ASP A 72 3.56 -26.27 -28.19
N ASN A 73 3.66 -26.84 -26.98
CA ASN A 73 3.12 -28.15 -26.63
C ASN A 73 1.77 -28.09 -25.89
N TYR A 74 0.95 -27.08 -26.21
CA TYR A 74 -0.36 -26.86 -25.61
C TYR A 74 -1.36 -28.00 -25.91
N ASN A 75 -2.29 -28.24 -24.99
CA ASN A 75 -3.37 -29.21 -25.21
C ASN A 75 -4.46 -28.64 -26.14
N ARG A 76 -4.57 -29.21 -27.35
CA ARG A 76 -5.53 -28.76 -28.37
C ARG A 76 -6.99 -28.95 -27.96
N GLU A 77 -7.31 -30.00 -27.21
CA GLU A 77 -8.66 -30.25 -26.73
C GLU A 77 -9.08 -29.19 -25.70
N THR A 78 -8.19 -28.85 -24.77
CA THR A 78 -8.43 -27.75 -23.81
C THR A 78 -8.72 -26.43 -24.51
N VAL A 79 -7.93 -26.06 -25.51
CA VAL A 79 -8.17 -24.83 -26.29
C VAL A 79 -9.53 -24.85 -26.98
N ARG A 80 -9.93 -25.99 -27.57
CA ARG A 80 -11.26 -26.14 -28.18
C ARG A 80 -12.39 -26.05 -27.15
N LEU A 81 -12.24 -26.64 -25.97
CA LEU A 81 -13.24 -26.58 -24.90
C LEU A 81 -13.44 -25.16 -24.40
N LEU A 82 -12.36 -24.40 -24.19
CA LEU A 82 -12.43 -23.01 -23.73
C LEU A 82 -13.03 -22.09 -24.80
N ALA A 83 -12.64 -22.29 -26.07
CA ALA A 83 -13.24 -21.57 -27.20
C ALA A 83 -14.75 -21.88 -27.34
N GLY A 84 -15.16 -23.10 -26.98
CA GLY A 84 -16.56 -23.51 -26.90
C GLY A 84 -17.42 -22.64 -25.99
N ALA A 85 -16.85 -21.86 -25.08
CA ALA A 85 -17.62 -20.91 -24.28
C ALA A 85 -18.17 -19.73 -25.12
N ALA A 86 -17.46 -19.36 -26.20
CA ALA A 86 -17.84 -18.29 -27.11
C ALA A 86 -18.56 -18.84 -28.35
N ASP A 87 -18.15 -20.00 -28.86
CA ASP A 87 -18.86 -20.74 -29.92
C ASP A 87 -20.19 -21.30 -29.37
N ARG A 88 -21.29 -20.60 -29.64
CA ARG A 88 -22.63 -20.96 -29.17
C ARG A 88 -23.34 -21.89 -30.13
N THR A 89 -23.04 -21.80 -31.42
CA THR A 89 -23.61 -22.68 -32.45
C THR A 89 -22.96 -24.06 -32.46
N LYS A 90 -21.80 -24.20 -31.80
CA LYS A 90 -21.00 -25.43 -31.65
C LYS A 90 -20.55 -25.98 -32.99
N ASP A 91 -20.35 -25.11 -33.98
CA ASP A 91 -19.91 -25.45 -35.32
C ASP A 91 -18.37 -25.50 -35.44
N GLY A 92 -17.66 -25.12 -34.37
CA GLY A 92 -16.20 -25.15 -34.25
C GLY A 92 -15.52 -23.85 -34.67
N ASP A 93 -16.27 -22.88 -35.16
CA ASP A 93 -15.82 -21.54 -35.53
C ASP A 93 -16.57 -20.49 -34.69
N ILE A 94 -15.99 -19.29 -34.53
CA ILE A 94 -16.63 -18.20 -33.78
C ILE A 94 -16.95 -17.08 -34.76
N SER A 95 -18.25 -16.82 -34.92
CA SER A 95 -18.79 -15.70 -35.68
C SER A 95 -18.65 -14.36 -34.94
N PHE A 96 -18.85 -13.25 -35.64
CA PHE A 96 -18.83 -11.93 -35.00
C PHE A 96 -19.98 -11.77 -33.99
N GLU A 97 -21.15 -12.33 -34.31
CA GLU A 97 -22.32 -12.31 -33.43
C GLU A 97 -22.03 -13.04 -32.11
N GLU A 98 -21.36 -14.20 -32.19
CA GLU A 98 -20.92 -14.96 -31.02
C GLU A 98 -19.83 -14.25 -30.22
N PHE A 99 -18.87 -13.65 -30.89
CA PHE A 99 -17.84 -12.82 -30.27
C PHE A 99 -18.45 -11.64 -29.49
N SER A 100 -19.39 -10.92 -30.10
CA SER A 100 -20.12 -9.83 -29.44
C SER A 100 -21.01 -10.34 -28.29
N ALA A 101 -21.66 -11.48 -28.46
CA ALA A 101 -22.49 -12.09 -27.43
C ALA A 101 -21.68 -12.54 -26.22
N PHE A 102 -20.49 -13.11 -26.44
CA PHE A 102 -19.59 -13.52 -25.36
C PHE A 102 -19.02 -12.31 -24.60
N GLU A 103 -18.73 -11.19 -25.28
CA GLU A 103 -18.40 -9.93 -24.61
C GLU A 103 -19.50 -9.49 -23.63
N SER A 104 -20.77 -9.65 -24.01
CA SER A 104 -21.89 -9.38 -23.12
C SER A 104 -21.92 -10.31 -21.90
N VAL A 105 -21.57 -11.58 -22.07
CA VAL A 105 -21.50 -12.56 -20.97
C VAL A 105 -20.41 -12.15 -19.97
N LEU A 106 -19.26 -11.70 -20.46
CA LEU A 106 -18.14 -11.25 -19.62
C LEU A 106 -18.45 -9.98 -18.82
N CYS A 107 -19.39 -9.15 -19.27
CA CYS A 107 -19.89 -8.00 -18.51
C CYS A 107 -20.89 -8.36 -17.41
N SER A 108 -21.39 -9.60 -17.37
CA SER A 108 -22.37 -10.05 -16.38
C SER A 108 -21.74 -10.23 -14.98
N PRO A 109 -22.45 -9.92 -13.87
CA PRO A 109 -21.93 -10.14 -12.52
C PRO A 109 -21.63 -11.62 -12.19
N ASP A 110 -22.26 -12.56 -12.90
CA ASP A 110 -22.07 -14.00 -12.77
C ASP A 110 -21.30 -14.63 -13.95
N ALA A 111 -20.52 -13.83 -14.70
CA ALA A 111 -19.74 -14.24 -15.87
C ALA A 111 -18.94 -15.53 -15.67
N LEU A 112 -18.38 -15.76 -14.47
CA LEU A 112 -17.67 -17.01 -14.13
C LEU A 112 -18.54 -18.25 -14.31
N TYR A 113 -19.76 -18.24 -13.75
CA TYR A 113 -20.67 -19.37 -13.83
C TYR A 113 -21.27 -19.52 -15.22
N LEU A 114 -21.61 -18.40 -15.90
CA LEU A 114 -22.10 -18.43 -17.27
C LEU A 114 -21.06 -19.01 -18.22
N THR A 115 -19.81 -18.54 -18.14
CA THR A 115 -18.72 -19.06 -18.97
C THR A 115 -18.47 -20.54 -18.67
N ALA A 116 -18.49 -20.96 -17.40
CA ALA A 116 -18.38 -22.37 -17.06
C ALA A 116 -19.56 -23.19 -17.62
N PHE A 117 -20.79 -22.69 -17.57
CA PHE A 117 -21.96 -23.36 -18.15
C PHE A 117 -21.80 -23.54 -19.66
N GLU A 118 -21.37 -22.51 -20.38
CA GLU A 118 -21.16 -22.56 -21.84
C GLU A 118 -20.04 -23.54 -22.26
N VAL A 119 -19.01 -23.73 -21.41
CA VAL A 119 -17.98 -24.78 -21.61
C VAL A 119 -18.58 -26.18 -21.50
N PHE A 120 -19.59 -26.37 -20.64
CA PHE A 120 -20.23 -27.66 -20.40
C PHE A 120 -21.36 -27.96 -21.40
N ASP A 121 -22.09 -26.96 -21.86
CA ASP A 121 -23.15 -27.13 -22.87
C ASP A 121 -22.52 -27.34 -24.25
N LYS A 122 -22.37 -28.60 -24.66
CA LYS A 122 -21.71 -28.94 -25.94
C LYS A 122 -22.66 -28.92 -27.13
N ASN A 123 -23.97 -28.93 -26.88
CA ASN A 123 -24.98 -29.07 -27.93
C ASN A 123 -25.86 -27.83 -28.08
N ALA A 124 -25.50 -26.72 -27.41
CA ALA A 124 -26.28 -25.48 -27.39
C ALA A 124 -27.72 -25.69 -26.93
N SER A 125 -27.93 -26.66 -26.03
CA SER A 125 -29.27 -27.10 -25.62
C SER A 125 -29.85 -26.24 -24.50
N ALA A 126 -29.07 -25.29 -23.96
CA ALA A 126 -29.35 -24.53 -22.76
C ALA A 126 -29.59 -25.42 -21.53
N SER A 127 -29.11 -26.66 -21.56
CA SER A 127 -29.17 -27.62 -20.48
C SER A 127 -27.97 -28.57 -20.52
N ILE A 128 -27.56 -29.08 -19.36
CA ILE A 128 -26.42 -30.00 -19.24
C ILE A 128 -26.92 -31.40 -18.98
N THR A 129 -26.54 -32.35 -19.82
CA THR A 129 -26.78 -33.78 -19.63
C THR A 129 -25.70 -34.42 -18.75
N CYS A 130 -25.98 -35.62 -18.21
CA CYS A 130 -25.00 -36.35 -17.41
C CYS A 130 -23.74 -36.68 -18.21
N ASP A 131 -23.89 -37.02 -19.49
CA ASP A 131 -22.79 -37.39 -20.37
C ASP A 131 -21.88 -36.19 -20.69
N GLU A 132 -22.47 -35.00 -20.92
CA GLU A 132 -21.72 -33.76 -21.12
C GLU A 132 -20.92 -33.39 -19.86
N PHE A 133 -21.57 -33.45 -18.69
CA PHE A 133 -20.92 -33.20 -17.42
C PHE A 133 -19.76 -34.18 -17.17
N GLU A 134 -19.99 -35.48 -17.33
CA GLU A 134 -18.97 -36.51 -17.16
C GLU A 134 -17.80 -36.31 -18.12
N LYS A 135 -18.06 -36.02 -19.40
CA LYS A 135 -17.01 -35.81 -20.40
C LYS A 135 -16.09 -34.65 -20.06
N ILE A 136 -16.64 -33.51 -19.64
CA ILE A 136 -15.83 -32.34 -19.27
C ILE A 136 -15.05 -32.60 -17.99
N ILE A 137 -15.70 -33.14 -16.96
CA ILE A 137 -15.08 -33.38 -15.66
C ILE A 137 -13.95 -34.40 -15.77
N ARG A 138 -14.09 -35.45 -16.58
CA ARG A 138 -13.01 -36.41 -16.85
C ARG A 138 -11.81 -35.81 -17.58
N HIS A 139 -12.01 -34.72 -18.32
CA HIS A 139 -10.91 -33.97 -18.95
C HIS A 139 -10.10 -33.15 -17.94
N THR A 140 -10.61 -32.92 -16.72
CA THR A 140 -9.90 -32.15 -15.69
C THR A 140 -8.80 -32.97 -15.01
N ARG A 141 -7.71 -32.30 -14.61
CA ARG A 141 -6.56 -32.94 -13.95
C ARG A 141 -6.89 -33.71 -12.67
N PRO A 142 -7.76 -33.24 -11.74
CA PRO A 142 -8.07 -33.99 -10.53
C PRO A 142 -8.57 -35.41 -10.81
N LEU A 143 -9.35 -35.61 -11.88
CA LEU A 143 -9.87 -36.94 -12.25
C LEU A 143 -8.87 -37.82 -13.01
N ALA A 144 -7.81 -37.24 -13.57
CA ALA A 144 -6.70 -38.02 -14.08
C ALA A 144 -5.94 -38.75 -12.95
N GLU A 145 -6.00 -38.23 -11.73
CA GLU A 145 -5.30 -38.77 -10.56
C GLU A 145 -6.25 -39.51 -9.57
N VAL A 146 -7.51 -39.07 -9.46
CA VAL A 146 -8.53 -39.63 -8.56
C VAL A 146 -9.83 -39.87 -9.32
N ASP A 147 -10.11 -41.13 -9.63
CA ASP A 147 -11.36 -41.52 -10.29
C ASP A 147 -12.60 -41.20 -9.43
N PHE A 148 -13.69 -40.83 -10.11
CA PHE A 148 -14.97 -40.44 -9.52
C PHE A 148 -16.07 -41.40 -9.97
N ASP A 149 -16.89 -41.87 -9.01
CA ASP A 149 -18.02 -42.74 -9.32
C ASP A 149 -19.21 -41.93 -9.85
N PHE A 150 -19.32 -41.84 -11.18
CA PHE A 150 -20.47 -41.22 -11.83
C PHE A 150 -21.78 -42.02 -11.66
N ASN A 151 -21.75 -43.25 -11.10
CA ASN A 151 -22.95 -44.02 -10.75
C ASN A 151 -23.36 -43.86 -9.28
N SER A 152 -22.69 -42.97 -8.54
CA SER A 152 -23.01 -42.64 -7.15
C SER A 152 -24.45 -42.12 -6.98
N ASP A 153 -24.97 -42.25 -5.76
CA ASP A 153 -26.27 -41.68 -5.40
C ASP A 153 -26.30 -40.15 -5.55
N PHE A 154 -25.14 -39.50 -5.40
CA PHE A 154 -24.97 -38.06 -5.66
C PHE A 154 -25.38 -37.70 -7.10
N ILE A 155 -24.78 -38.35 -8.10
CA ILE A 155 -25.11 -38.09 -9.52
C ILE A 155 -26.56 -38.46 -9.83
N LYS A 156 -27.05 -39.58 -9.29
CA LYS A 156 -28.44 -40.01 -9.50
C LYS A 156 -29.47 -39.03 -8.91
N ARG A 157 -29.14 -38.28 -7.86
CA ARG A 157 -30.03 -37.23 -7.30
C ARG A 157 -30.17 -36.04 -8.24
N TYR A 158 -29.07 -35.64 -8.88
CA TYR A 158 -29.06 -34.57 -9.87
C TYR A 158 -29.71 -35.00 -11.20
N PHE A 159 -29.22 -36.07 -11.82
CA PHE A 159 -29.60 -36.47 -13.18
C PHE A 159 -30.72 -37.54 -13.25
N GLY A 160 -31.23 -38.01 -12.11
CA GLY A 160 -32.20 -39.10 -12.03
C GLY A 160 -31.54 -40.48 -12.02
N ARG A 161 -32.30 -41.51 -11.61
CA ARG A 161 -31.79 -42.90 -11.51
C ARG A 161 -31.32 -43.46 -12.85
N ASP A 162 -31.95 -43.02 -13.94
CA ASP A 162 -31.63 -43.37 -15.32
C ASP A 162 -30.70 -42.36 -16.01
N LYS A 163 -30.27 -41.30 -15.30
CA LYS A 163 -29.37 -40.23 -15.76
C LYS A 163 -29.88 -39.42 -16.96
N LYS A 164 -31.18 -39.47 -17.26
CA LYS A 164 -31.77 -38.79 -18.42
C LYS A 164 -32.20 -37.35 -18.17
N ARG A 165 -32.25 -36.91 -16.92
CA ARG A 165 -32.64 -35.52 -16.60
C ARG A 165 -31.51 -34.57 -17.00
N SER A 166 -31.80 -33.53 -17.77
CA SER A 166 -30.86 -32.44 -18.00
C SER A 166 -31.01 -31.34 -16.95
N LEU A 167 -29.93 -30.58 -16.74
CA LEU A 167 -29.85 -29.51 -15.74
C LEU A 167 -29.80 -28.16 -16.43
N GLY A 168 -30.73 -27.26 -16.08
CA GLY A 168 -30.60 -25.84 -16.46
C GLY A 168 -29.50 -25.13 -15.67
N TYR A 169 -29.20 -23.89 -16.05
CA TYR A 169 -28.11 -23.08 -15.49
C TYR A 169 -28.01 -23.08 -13.96
N LEU A 170 -29.09 -22.74 -13.25
CA LEU A 170 -29.07 -22.64 -11.79
C LEU A 170 -28.77 -23.99 -11.10
N ALA A 171 -29.33 -25.08 -11.63
CA ALA A 171 -29.10 -26.42 -11.09
C ALA A 171 -27.66 -26.88 -11.36
N PHE A 172 -27.10 -26.53 -12.52
CA PHE A 172 -25.70 -26.76 -12.84
C PHE A 172 -24.75 -26.00 -11.91
N CYS A 173 -25.03 -24.73 -11.60
CA CYS A 173 -24.23 -23.95 -10.66
C CYS A 173 -24.12 -24.64 -9.29
N GLN A 174 -25.23 -25.19 -8.79
CA GLN A 174 -25.25 -25.94 -7.53
C GLN A 174 -24.50 -27.28 -7.65
N LEU A 175 -24.72 -28.02 -8.74
CA LEU A 175 -23.99 -29.27 -9.00
C LEU A 175 -22.47 -29.04 -8.98
N LEU A 176 -22.00 -27.99 -9.66
CA LEU A 176 -20.57 -27.69 -9.75
C LEU A 176 -19.97 -27.35 -8.38
N HIS A 177 -20.73 -26.68 -7.52
CA HIS A 177 -20.33 -26.41 -6.14
C HIS A 177 -20.25 -27.70 -5.32
N ASP A 178 -21.28 -28.54 -5.36
CA ASP A 178 -21.36 -29.75 -4.55
C ASP A 178 -20.39 -30.85 -5.04
N PHE A 179 -20.08 -30.88 -6.33
CA PHE A 179 -19.28 -31.92 -6.97
C PHE A 179 -17.90 -32.11 -6.33
N TYR A 180 -17.18 -31.02 -6.04
CA TYR A 180 -15.84 -31.10 -5.45
C TYR A 180 -15.86 -31.51 -3.98
N GLU A 181 -16.97 -31.32 -3.28
CA GLU A 181 -17.15 -31.92 -1.94
C GLU A 181 -17.36 -33.42 -2.06
N GLU A 182 -18.25 -33.88 -2.94
CA GLU A 182 -18.45 -35.31 -3.17
C GLU A 182 -17.18 -36.01 -3.67
N LEU A 183 -16.43 -35.40 -4.58
CA LEU A 183 -15.14 -35.91 -5.05
C LEU A 183 -14.14 -36.07 -3.90
N GLY A 184 -14.12 -35.13 -2.96
CA GLY A 184 -13.30 -35.20 -1.75
C GLY A 184 -13.72 -36.36 -0.82
N ILE A 185 -15.03 -36.54 -0.63
CA ILE A 185 -15.59 -37.63 0.18
C ILE A 185 -15.26 -39.00 -0.42
N GLN A 186 -15.42 -39.16 -1.73
CA GLN A 186 -15.07 -40.40 -2.42
C GLN A 186 -13.57 -40.67 -2.39
N ALA A 187 -12.74 -39.62 -2.53
CA ALA A 187 -11.29 -39.72 -2.37
C ALA A 187 -10.93 -40.19 -0.95
N PHE A 188 -11.51 -39.59 0.09
CA PHE A 188 -11.29 -39.99 1.48
C PHE A 188 -11.66 -41.47 1.68
N LYS A 189 -12.84 -41.88 1.23
CA LYS A 189 -13.32 -43.28 1.32
C LYS A 189 -12.38 -44.26 0.62
N LYS A 190 -11.74 -43.86 -0.48
CA LYS A 190 -10.77 -44.70 -1.21
C LYS A 190 -9.47 -44.92 -0.43
N TYR A 191 -9.02 -43.92 0.33
CA TYR A 191 -7.81 -44.01 1.16
C TYR A 191 -8.07 -44.60 2.56
N ASP A 192 -9.32 -44.56 3.05
CA ASP A 192 -9.75 -45.25 4.27
C ASP A 192 -9.92 -46.77 4.02
N LYS A 193 -8.78 -47.46 3.92
CA LYS A 193 -8.73 -48.92 3.69
C LYS A 193 -9.34 -49.73 4.83
N GLY A 194 -9.36 -49.18 6.05
CA GLY A 194 -9.87 -49.84 7.25
C GLY A 194 -11.38 -49.67 7.44
N ALA A 195 -12.01 -48.75 6.70
CA ALA A 195 -13.37 -48.28 6.95
C ALA A 195 -13.57 -47.83 8.41
N ASP A 196 -12.52 -47.31 9.03
CA ASP A 196 -12.50 -46.84 10.42
C ASP A 196 -12.72 -45.32 10.53
N GLY A 197 -12.89 -44.65 9.39
CA GLY A 197 -13.08 -43.21 9.30
C GLY A 197 -11.78 -42.42 9.43
N THR A 198 -10.62 -43.04 9.20
CA THR A 198 -9.31 -42.38 9.30
C THR A 198 -8.39 -42.67 8.11
N ILE A 199 -7.55 -41.70 7.76
CA ILE A 199 -6.51 -41.82 6.71
C ILE A 199 -5.17 -41.37 7.27
N SER A 200 -4.04 -41.71 6.61
CA SER A 200 -2.73 -41.19 7.04
C SER A 200 -2.57 -39.70 6.71
N SER A 201 -1.70 -38.98 7.42
CA SER A 201 -1.34 -37.59 7.08
C SER A 201 -0.76 -37.46 5.66
N VAL A 202 -0.11 -38.50 5.14
CA VAL A 202 0.42 -38.54 3.77
C VAL A 202 -0.70 -38.68 2.74
N ASP A 203 -1.69 -39.53 3.01
CA ASP A 203 -2.87 -39.68 2.15
C ASP A 203 -3.71 -38.39 2.17
N PHE A 204 -3.85 -37.75 3.34
CA PHE A 204 -4.50 -36.45 3.47
C PHE A 204 -3.80 -35.38 2.61
N LEU A 205 -2.47 -35.27 2.70
CA LEU A 205 -1.69 -34.36 1.84
C LEU A 205 -1.99 -34.61 0.36
N LYS A 206 -1.99 -35.88 -0.07
CA LYS A 206 -2.25 -36.26 -1.46
C LYS A 206 -3.66 -35.90 -1.92
N ILE A 207 -4.68 -36.19 -1.11
CA ILE A 207 -6.08 -35.81 -1.42
C ILE A 207 -6.19 -34.30 -1.56
N MET A 208 -5.61 -33.54 -0.63
CA MET A 208 -5.70 -32.08 -0.62
C MET A 208 -4.97 -31.44 -1.81
N THR A 209 -3.78 -31.93 -2.17
CA THR A 209 -3.00 -31.38 -3.29
C THR A 209 -3.51 -31.78 -4.67
N THR A 210 -4.27 -32.88 -4.78
CA THR A 210 -4.90 -33.32 -6.03
C THR A 210 -6.31 -32.72 -6.19
N VAL A 211 -7.20 -32.90 -5.20
CA VAL A 211 -8.63 -32.57 -5.31
C VAL A 211 -8.91 -31.11 -4.94
N LYS A 212 -8.32 -30.63 -3.85
CA LYS A 212 -8.61 -29.30 -3.26
C LYS A 212 -7.47 -28.30 -3.45
N LYS A 213 -6.62 -28.51 -4.47
CA LYS A 213 -5.43 -27.69 -4.75
C LYS A 213 -5.73 -26.19 -4.81
N HIS A 214 -6.88 -25.83 -5.36
CA HIS A 214 -7.33 -24.45 -5.55
C HIS A 214 -7.62 -23.72 -4.23
N LEU A 215 -7.82 -24.44 -3.13
CA LEU A 215 -8.01 -23.88 -1.79
C LEU A 215 -6.68 -23.74 -1.02
N LEU A 216 -5.58 -24.30 -1.53
CA LEU A 216 -4.32 -24.38 -0.82
C LEU A 216 -3.32 -23.31 -1.24
N THR A 217 -2.90 -22.52 -0.27
CA THR A 217 -1.74 -21.63 -0.40
C THR A 217 -0.45 -22.43 -0.28
N ASP A 218 0.66 -21.85 -0.72
CA ASP A 218 1.96 -22.51 -0.56
C ASP A 218 2.32 -22.71 0.93
N PHE A 219 1.87 -21.81 1.81
CA PHE A 219 2.01 -21.96 3.25
C PHE A 219 1.20 -23.16 3.76
N VAL A 220 -0.11 -23.20 3.47
CA VAL A 220 -0.97 -24.30 3.94
C VAL A 220 -0.45 -25.62 3.40
N ARG A 221 -0.11 -25.68 2.09
CA ARG A 221 0.42 -26.88 1.44
C ARG A 221 1.65 -27.45 2.15
N LYS A 222 2.61 -26.59 2.54
CA LYS A 222 3.84 -27.02 3.23
C LYS A 222 3.58 -27.50 4.66
N ASN A 223 2.52 -27.01 5.29
CA ASN A 223 2.22 -27.28 6.70
C ASN A 223 1.10 -28.32 6.92
N LEU A 224 0.49 -28.85 5.85
CA LEU A 224 -0.60 -29.83 5.94
C LEU A 224 -0.27 -31.01 6.86
N VAL A 225 0.91 -31.62 6.71
CA VAL A 225 1.33 -32.79 7.51
C VAL A 225 1.60 -32.40 8.97
N ALA A 226 2.19 -31.23 9.20
CA ALA A 226 2.52 -30.76 10.54
C ALA A 226 1.25 -30.43 11.34
N VAL A 227 0.25 -29.83 10.69
CA VAL A 227 -1.01 -29.40 11.31
C VAL A 227 -1.99 -30.58 11.48
N SER A 228 -1.80 -31.66 10.71
CA SER A 228 -2.62 -32.88 10.81
C SER A 228 -2.08 -33.92 11.79
N GLY A 229 -0.78 -33.92 12.10
CA GLY A 229 -0.12 -34.92 12.97
C GLY A 229 0.01 -34.54 14.46
N GLY A 230 -0.64 -33.46 14.91
CA GLY A 230 -0.37 -32.83 16.21
C GLY A 230 -1.21 -33.26 17.42
N ASP A 231 -2.24 -34.09 17.25
CA ASP A 231 -3.10 -34.54 18.36
C ASP A 231 -2.84 -36.00 18.74
N ALA A 232 -3.28 -36.39 19.95
CA ALA A 232 -3.07 -37.68 20.62
C ALA A 232 -3.48 -38.96 19.84
N THR A 233 -3.92 -38.84 18.58
CA THR A 233 -4.38 -39.91 17.69
C THR A 233 -3.32 -40.45 16.72
N GLY A 234 -2.07 -39.97 16.81
CA GLY A 234 -0.98 -40.37 15.90
C GLY A 234 -1.11 -39.73 14.51
N ASP A 235 -0.24 -40.11 13.57
CA ASP A 235 -0.13 -39.58 12.19
C ASP A 235 -1.37 -39.83 11.27
N ARG A 236 -2.58 -39.83 11.84
CA ARG A 236 -3.85 -40.16 11.20
C ARG A 236 -4.84 -39.01 11.29
N VAL A 237 -5.53 -38.77 10.19
CA VAL A 237 -6.55 -37.73 10.01
C VAL A 237 -7.94 -38.39 10.02
N THR A 238 -8.82 -37.92 10.89
CA THR A 238 -10.20 -38.39 10.98
C THR A 238 -11.11 -37.72 9.95
N TYR A 239 -12.20 -38.38 9.57
CA TYR A 239 -13.18 -37.80 8.66
C TYR A 239 -13.76 -36.45 9.14
N PRO A 240 -14.12 -36.26 10.42
CA PRO A 240 -14.54 -34.95 10.93
C PRO A 240 -13.48 -33.86 10.78
N TYR A 241 -12.20 -34.18 11.02
CA TYR A 241 -11.11 -33.23 10.80
C TYR A 241 -11.01 -32.84 9.33
N TYR A 242 -11.03 -33.84 8.43
CA TYR A 242 -11.00 -33.63 6.99
C TYR A 242 -12.12 -32.68 6.52
N MET A 243 -13.35 -32.91 6.98
CA MET A 243 -14.50 -32.07 6.65
C MET A 243 -14.36 -30.64 7.21
N ALA A 244 -13.97 -30.50 8.48
CA ALA A 244 -13.76 -29.20 9.10
C ALA A 244 -12.63 -28.41 8.40
N PHE A 245 -11.54 -29.06 8.03
CA PHE A 245 -10.43 -28.44 7.32
C PHE A 245 -10.86 -27.87 5.95
N ASN A 246 -11.62 -28.65 5.16
CA ASN A 246 -12.14 -28.20 3.86
C ASN A 246 -13.16 -27.06 4.00
N SER A 247 -14.04 -27.16 4.99
CA SER A 247 -15.03 -26.13 5.29
C SER A 247 -14.37 -24.81 5.69
N LEU A 248 -13.37 -24.85 6.57
CA LEU A 248 -12.58 -23.69 6.98
C LEU A 248 -11.97 -22.98 5.76
N LEU A 249 -11.25 -23.71 4.92
CA LEU A 249 -10.59 -23.12 3.75
C LEU A 249 -11.58 -22.52 2.75
N SER A 250 -12.76 -23.12 2.61
CA SER A 250 -13.83 -22.62 1.74
C SER A 250 -14.47 -21.33 2.28
N GLN A 251 -14.44 -21.13 3.61
CA GLN A 251 -15.09 -20.02 4.32
C GLN A 251 -14.11 -18.94 4.82
N MET A 252 -12.87 -18.91 4.34
CA MET A 252 -11.84 -17.95 4.78
C MET A 252 -12.26 -16.46 4.64
N GLU A 253 -13.10 -16.14 3.65
CA GLU A 253 -13.68 -14.80 3.48
C GLU A 253 -14.61 -14.41 4.65
N LEU A 254 -15.41 -15.36 5.15
CA LEU A 254 -16.27 -15.14 6.31
C LEU A 254 -15.41 -14.98 7.58
N ILE A 255 -14.40 -15.83 7.76
CA ILE A 255 -13.42 -15.75 8.84
C ILE A 255 -12.77 -14.37 8.89
N LYS A 256 -12.34 -13.83 7.74
CA LYS A 256 -11.79 -12.48 7.64
C LYS A 256 -12.81 -11.42 8.05
N ARG A 257 -14.04 -11.48 7.55
CA ARG A 257 -15.07 -10.48 7.88
C ARG A 257 -15.37 -10.45 9.36
N ILE A 258 -15.43 -11.62 10.00
CA ILE A 258 -15.62 -11.74 11.45
C ILE A 258 -14.46 -11.10 12.19
N PHE A 259 -13.22 -11.43 11.80
CA PHE A 259 -12.02 -10.83 12.37
C PHE A 259 -12.05 -9.30 12.25
N MET A 260 -12.22 -8.78 11.03
CA MET A 260 -12.22 -7.34 10.74
C MET A 260 -13.35 -6.57 11.43
N SER A 261 -14.54 -7.17 11.52
CA SER A 261 -15.67 -6.60 12.22
C SER A 261 -15.38 -6.45 13.72
N ASN A 262 -14.73 -7.44 14.34
CA ASN A 262 -14.39 -7.41 15.76
C ASN A 262 -13.21 -6.48 16.05
N THR A 263 -12.22 -6.42 15.16
CA THR A 263 -11.07 -5.51 15.30
C THR A 263 -11.41 -4.06 14.95
N ARG A 264 -12.64 -3.77 14.48
CA ARG A 264 -13.09 -2.47 13.97
C ARG A 264 -12.15 -1.91 12.89
N GLY A 265 -11.60 -2.81 12.06
CA GLY A 265 -10.64 -2.46 11.01
C GLY A 265 -9.20 -2.21 11.49
N ASN A 266 -8.89 -2.47 12.77
CA ASN A 266 -7.51 -2.40 13.26
C ASN A 266 -6.71 -3.63 12.81
N ILE A 267 -5.85 -3.42 11.80
CA ILE A 267 -5.00 -4.46 11.20
C ILE A 267 -3.89 -4.99 12.14
N LEU A 268 -3.57 -4.26 13.21
CA LEU A 268 -2.52 -4.64 14.18
C LEU A 268 -3.09 -5.36 15.41
N HIS A 269 -4.42 -5.47 15.50
CA HIS A 269 -5.04 -6.15 16.64
C HIS A 269 -4.89 -7.66 16.51
N GLU A 270 -4.57 -8.32 17.62
CA GLU A 270 -4.50 -9.77 17.71
C GLU A 270 -5.63 -10.28 18.58
N MET A 271 -6.24 -11.40 18.20
CA MET A 271 -7.35 -12.00 18.92
C MET A 271 -6.95 -13.35 19.51
N THR A 272 -7.32 -13.59 20.75
CA THR A 272 -7.20 -14.93 21.35
C THR A 272 -8.23 -15.89 20.77
N ARG A 273 -8.02 -17.20 20.97
CA ARG A 273 -8.96 -18.24 20.54
C ARG A 273 -10.35 -18.03 21.12
N GLU A 274 -10.44 -17.69 22.41
CA GLU A 274 -11.71 -17.49 23.11
C GLU A 274 -12.47 -16.27 22.58
N GLU A 275 -11.76 -15.15 22.35
CA GLU A 275 -12.34 -13.94 21.76
C GLU A 275 -12.87 -14.21 20.35
N PHE A 276 -12.12 -14.97 19.54
CA PHE A 276 -12.55 -15.33 18.19
C PHE A 276 -13.75 -16.30 18.21
N LEU A 277 -13.75 -17.30 19.09
CA LEU A 277 -14.91 -18.20 19.29
C LEU A 277 -16.16 -17.43 19.75
N ASN A 278 -16.00 -16.42 20.60
CA ASN A 278 -17.11 -15.57 21.01
C ASN A 278 -17.63 -14.73 19.82
N ALA A 279 -16.73 -14.23 18.97
CA ALA A 279 -17.07 -13.50 17.76
C ALA A 279 -17.83 -14.36 16.73
N THR A 280 -17.57 -15.67 16.66
CA THR A 280 -18.24 -16.58 15.71
C THR A 280 -19.62 -17.04 16.19
N GLN A 281 -20.07 -16.73 17.41
CA GLN A 281 -21.38 -17.19 17.93
C GLN A 281 -22.58 -16.75 17.08
N THR A 282 -22.46 -15.62 16.38
CA THR A 282 -23.51 -15.11 15.48
C THR A 282 -23.49 -15.76 14.09
N TYR A 283 -22.54 -16.65 13.84
CA TYR A 283 -22.29 -17.29 12.54
C TYR A 283 -22.40 -18.81 12.69
N PRO A 284 -23.60 -19.39 12.52
CA PRO A 284 -23.84 -20.83 12.75
C PRO A 284 -23.11 -21.75 11.77
N GLN A 285 -22.56 -21.19 10.68
CA GLN A 285 -21.81 -21.93 9.67
C GLN A 285 -20.38 -22.27 10.10
N ILE A 286 -19.87 -21.62 11.17
CA ILE A 286 -18.51 -21.83 11.67
C ILE A 286 -18.53 -22.70 12.91
N THR A 287 -17.78 -23.79 12.87
CA THR A 287 -17.70 -24.73 14.00
C THR A 287 -16.51 -24.42 14.91
N PRO A 288 -16.56 -24.79 16.21
CA PRO A 288 -15.40 -24.68 17.08
C PRO A 288 -14.17 -25.45 16.57
N TYR A 289 -14.40 -26.54 15.82
CA TYR A 289 -13.32 -27.36 15.27
C TYR A 289 -12.58 -26.65 14.14
N GLU A 290 -13.31 -25.93 13.27
CA GLU A 290 -12.71 -25.07 12.25
C GLU A 290 -11.86 -23.95 12.88
N VAL A 291 -12.35 -23.34 13.96
CA VAL A 291 -11.58 -22.33 14.70
C VAL A 291 -10.32 -22.94 15.32
N GLU A 292 -10.39 -24.17 15.83
CA GLU A 292 -9.20 -24.86 16.33
C GLU A 292 -8.16 -25.10 15.24
N ILE A 293 -8.59 -25.57 14.07
CA ILE A 293 -7.72 -25.76 12.89
C ILE A 293 -7.11 -24.42 12.46
N LEU A 294 -7.90 -23.34 12.42
CA LEU A 294 -7.42 -22.00 12.09
C LEU A 294 -6.28 -21.55 13.02
N PHE A 295 -6.45 -21.74 14.33
CA PHE A 295 -5.41 -21.38 15.30
C PHE A 295 -4.18 -22.29 15.21
N LYS A 296 -4.34 -23.57 14.87
CA LYS A 296 -3.20 -24.46 14.60
C LYS A 296 -2.41 -24.02 13.37
N LEU A 297 -3.09 -23.58 12.31
CA LEU A 297 -2.46 -23.00 11.13
C LEU A 297 -1.73 -21.68 11.46
N ALA A 298 -2.33 -20.82 12.29
CA ALA A 298 -1.69 -19.58 12.74
C ALA A 298 -0.44 -19.85 13.60
N GLU A 299 -0.49 -20.84 14.51
CA GLU A 299 0.66 -21.25 15.31
C GLU A 299 1.78 -21.85 14.45
N ALA A 300 1.44 -22.57 13.37
CA ALA A 300 2.42 -23.04 12.38
C ALA A 300 3.08 -21.89 11.61
N ALA A 301 2.39 -20.77 11.39
CA ALA A 301 2.96 -19.57 10.76
C ALA A 301 3.92 -18.85 11.71
N HIS A 302 3.57 -18.78 13.00
CA HIS A 302 4.36 -18.12 14.04
C HIS A 302 4.47 -19.02 15.28
N PRO A 303 5.50 -19.88 15.35
CA PRO A 303 5.67 -20.83 16.46
C PRO A 303 5.63 -20.14 17.83
N GLY A 304 4.78 -20.64 18.73
CA GLY A 304 4.60 -20.12 20.09
C GLY A 304 3.59 -18.98 20.22
N LYS A 305 3.04 -18.47 19.11
CA LYS A 305 1.95 -17.47 19.11
C LYS A 305 0.61 -18.18 19.27
N LYS A 306 -0.17 -17.80 20.30
CA LYS A 306 -1.52 -18.34 20.56
C LYS A 306 -2.65 -17.39 20.17
N THR A 307 -2.31 -16.33 19.46
CA THR A 307 -3.22 -15.29 18.99
C THR A 307 -3.31 -15.33 17.47
N LEU A 308 -4.48 -14.98 16.94
CA LEU A 308 -4.75 -14.83 15.53
C LEU A 308 -4.58 -13.37 15.14
N SER A 309 -3.83 -13.12 14.09
CA SER A 309 -3.62 -11.81 13.48
C SER A 309 -4.03 -11.81 12.01
N LEU A 310 -4.21 -10.62 11.43
CA LEU A 310 -4.59 -10.51 10.02
C LEU A 310 -3.54 -11.15 9.10
N SER A 311 -2.25 -11.04 9.43
CA SER A 311 -1.17 -11.67 8.65
C SER A 311 -1.28 -13.20 8.61
N ASP A 312 -1.80 -13.81 9.68
CA ASP A 312 -1.96 -15.27 9.75
C ASP A 312 -3.09 -15.72 8.82
N ILE A 313 -4.21 -14.99 8.83
CA ILE A 313 -5.33 -15.18 7.92
C ILE A 313 -4.86 -14.95 6.47
N GLU A 314 -4.03 -13.93 6.23
CA GLU A 314 -3.41 -13.63 4.91
C GLU A 314 -2.48 -14.73 4.43
N CYS A 315 -1.76 -15.40 5.33
CA CYS A 315 -0.90 -16.53 5.00
C CYS A 315 -1.71 -17.76 4.56
N ILE A 316 -2.90 -17.94 5.15
CA ILE A 316 -3.81 -19.06 4.88
C ILE A 316 -4.65 -18.85 3.62
N ASP A 317 -4.96 -17.62 3.20
CA ASP A 317 -5.69 -17.34 1.94
C ASP A 317 -5.34 -15.98 1.28
N PRO A 318 -4.11 -15.72 0.80
CA PRO A 318 -3.68 -14.41 0.32
C PRO A 318 -4.47 -13.91 -0.91
N GLN A 319 -5.22 -14.79 -1.61
CA GLN A 319 -5.85 -14.50 -2.89
C GLN A 319 -7.29 -14.02 -2.78
N ARG A 320 -8.13 -14.54 -1.85
CA ARG A 320 -9.47 -13.96 -1.61
C ARG A 320 -9.43 -12.67 -0.80
N LEU A 321 -8.33 -12.44 -0.08
CA LEU A 321 -8.14 -11.30 0.81
C LEU A 321 -8.08 -9.92 0.14
N LYS A 322 -7.85 -9.80 -1.18
CA LYS A 322 -7.70 -8.48 -1.82
C LYS A 322 -9.00 -7.72 -2.05
N ARG A 323 -10.15 -8.40 -1.96
CA ARG A 323 -11.47 -7.76 -2.14
C ARG A 323 -11.97 -7.00 -0.91
N VAL A 324 -11.48 -7.37 0.29
CA VAL A 324 -11.95 -6.82 1.59
C VAL A 324 -11.00 -5.76 2.17
N SER A 325 -9.80 -5.58 1.60
CA SER A 325 -8.86 -4.56 2.09
C SER A 325 -9.27 -3.12 1.74
N TYR A 326 -10.49 -2.91 1.21
CA TYR A 326 -11.11 -1.60 1.16
C TYR A 326 -11.81 -1.31 2.50
N ILE A 327 -11.01 -1.07 3.55
CA ILE A 327 -11.44 -0.03 4.49
C ILE A 327 -11.27 1.26 3.68
N PRO A 328 -12.36 1.94 3.28
CA PRO A 328 -12.19 3.23 2.64
C PRO A 328 -11.34 4.07 3.58
N ARG A 329 -10.18 4.54 3.08
CA ARG A 329 -9.43 5.59 3.76
C ARG A 329 -10.47 6.65 4.13
N PRO A 330 -10.46 7.19 5.36
CA PRO A 330 -11.58 7.96 5.87
C PRO A 330 -11.99 9.13 4.96
N ILE A 331 -11.09 9.59 4.09
CA ILE A 331 -11.34 10.58 3.04
C ILE A 331 -10.44 10.27 1.83
N THR A 332 -10.93 9.59 0.79
CA THR A 332 -10.31 9.59 -0.54
C THR A 332 -11.12 10.54 -1.41
N ILE A 333 -10.57 11.69 -1.76
CA ILE A 333 -11.18 12.59 -2.75
C ILE A 333 -10.38 12.40 -4.03
N GLU A 334 -11.00 11.78 -5.05
CA GLU A 334 -10.47 11.73 -6.40
C GLU A 334 -10.79 13.05 -7.09
N ALA A 335 -9.78 13.89 -7.31
CA ALA A 335 -9.96 15.22 -7.91
C ALA A 335 -9.83 15.20 -9.44
N VAL A 336 -9.06 14.27 -10.05
CA VAL A 336 -8.84 14.16 -11.50
C VAL A 336 -8.48 12.72 -11.89
N SER A 337 -8.97 12.22 -13.04
CA SER A 337 -8.76 10.86 -13.56
C SER A 337 -7.50 10.68 -14.43
N THR A 338 -6.97 11.75 -15.03
CA THR A 338 -5.78 11.71 -15.91
C THR A 338 -4.83 12.91 -15.72
N LYS A 339 -3.54 12.72 -16.00
CA LYS A 339 -2.47 13.74 -15.82
C LYS A 339 -2.63 14.95 -16.76
N GLU A 340 -3.37 14.78 -17.86
CA GLU A 340 -3.61 15.78 -18.91
C GLU A 340 -4.76 16.77 -18.60
N GLU A 341 -5.69 16.43 -17.69
CA GLU A 341 -6.83 17.28 -17.31
C GLU A 341 -6.51 18.30 -16.19
N ARG A 342 -5.23 18.47 -15.84
CA ARG A 342 -4.80 19.33 -14.72
C ARG A 342 -5.10 20.81 -14.98
N SER A 343 -6.20 21.28 -14.43
CA SER A 343 -6.49 22.72 -14.33
C SER A 343 -5.52 23.42 -13.37
N VAL A 344 -5.33 24.74 -13.56
CA VAL A 344 -4.53 25.59 -12.65
C VAL A 344 -5.07 25.55 -11.21
N VAL A 345 -6.38 25.41 -11.05
CA VAL A 345 -7.05 25.34 -9.74
C VAL A 345 -6.69 24.05 -9.00
N THR A 346 -6.67 22.91 -9.69
CA THR A 346 -6.27 21.62 -9.11
C THR A 346 -4.80 21.62 -8.68
N ALA A 347 -3.90 22.26 -9.45
CA ALA A 347 -2.50 22.41 -9.06
C ALA A 347 -2.31 23.32 -7.83
N LEU A 348 -3.14 24.37 -7.69
CA LEU A 348 -3.15 25.24 -6.53
C LEU A 348 -3.63 24.51 -5.28
N LEU A 349 -4.70 23.71 -5.39
CA LEU A 349 -5.23 22.89 -4.30
C LEU A 349 -4.23 21.81 -3.86
N GLU A 350 -3.58 21.14 -4.81
CA GLU A 350 -2.50 20.18 -4.52
C GLU A 350 -1.36 20.83 -3.74
N SER A 351 -0.94 22.02 -4.16
CA SER A 351 0.11 22.78 -3.48
C SER A 351 -0.32 23.21 -2.08
N ALA A 352 -1.57 23.65 -1.89
CA ALA A 352 -2.10 24.05 -0.59
C ALA A 352 -2.22 22.85 0.37
N TYR A 353 -2.63 21.68 -0.13
CA TYR A 353 -2.66 20.43 0.61
C TYR A 353 -1.26 20.02 1.08
N ARG A 354 -0.29 19.92 0.15
CA ARG A 354 1.10 19.55 0.46
C ARG A 354 1.73 20.53 1.45
N PHE A 355 1.45 21.82 1.28
CA PHE A 355 1.89 22.87 2.20
C PHE A 355 1.32 22.68 3.62
N THR A 356 0.03 22.38 3.75
CA THR A 356 -0.63 22.20 5.05
C THR A 356 -0.09 20.97 5.78
N VAL A 357 0.00 19.84 5.08
CA VAL A 357 0.56 18.59 5.62
C VAL A 357 2.02 18.78 6.01
N GLY A 358 2.82 19.42 5.15
CA GLY A 358 4.21 19.77 5.43
C GLY A 358 4.38 20.71 6.63
N SER A 359 3.45 21.65 6.84
CA SER A 359 3.45 22.58 7.97
C SER A 359 3.22 21.84 9.30
N ILE A 360 2.21 20.97 9.35
CA ILE A 360 1.87 20.17 10.55
C ILE A 360 3.04 19.23 10.87
N ALA A 361 3.56 18.54 9.86
CA ALA A 361 4.73 17.66 10.00
C ALA A 361 5.95 18.41 10.54
N GLY A 362 6.24 19.60 9.99
CA GLY A 362 7.33 20.46 10.45
C GLY A 362 7.15 20.92 11.91
N ALA A 363 5.93 21.26 12.31
CA ALA A 363 5.60 21.61 13.69
C ALA A 363 5.80 20.43 14.66
N CYS A 364 5.39 19.22 14.27
CA CYS A 364 5.62 17.99 15.04
C CYS A 364 7.12 17.73 15.24
N GLY A 365 7.91 17.82 14.16
CA GLY A 365 9.35 17.62 14.24
C GLY A 365 10.07 18.68 15.08
N ALA A 366 9.67 19.94 14.96
CA ALA A 366 10.19 21.02 15.80
C ALA A 366 9.86 20.80 17.28
N THR A 367 8.63 20.36 17.57
CA THR A 367 8.18 20.08 18.95
C THR A 367 9.00 18.94 19.56
N ALA A 368 9.16 17.82 18.87
CA ALA A 368 9.86 16.65 19.42
C ALA A 368 11.33 16.94 19.81
N VAL A 369 12.01 17.82 19.06
CA VAL A 369 13.44 18.14 19.29
C VAL A 369 13.63 19.39 20.13
N TYR A 370 12.56 20.14 20.41
CA TYR A 370 12.65 21.41 21.12
C TYR A 370 13.38 21.34 22.48
N PRO A 371 13.22 20.28 23.32
CA PRO A 371 13.98 20.16 24.56
C PRO A 371 15.50 20.17 24.35
N ILE A 372 15.99 19.57 23.27
CA ILE A 372 17.41 19.54 22.90
C ILE A 372 17.85 20.95 22.47
N ASP A 373 17.02 21.65 21.70
CA ASP A 373 17.28 23.02 21.27
C ASP A 373 17.30 24.01 22.44
N LEU A 374 16.41 23.87 23.42
CA LEU A 374 16.43 24.69 24.63
C LEU A 374 17.71 24.49 25.43
N VAL A 375 18.10 23.23 25.68
CA VAL A 375 19.33 22.92 26.43
C VAL A 375 20.56 23.46 25.69
N LYS A 376 20.63 23.26 24.36
CA LYS A 376 21.71 23.78 23.53
C LYS A 376 21.79 25.31 23.62
N THR A 377 20.67 26.01 23.47
CA THR A 377 20.65 27.48 23.49
C THR A 377 21.04 28.04 24.86
N ARG A 378 20.59 27.43 25.96
CA ARG A 378 21.02 27.83 27.32
C ARG A 378 22.50 27.59 27.56
N MET A 379 23.02 26.44 27.14
CA MET A 379 24.45 26.13 27.21
C MET A 379 25.29 27.11 26.37
N GLN A 380 24.80 27.51 25.19
CA GLN A 380 25.46 28.48 24.32
C GLN A 380 25.38 29.92 24.82
N ASN A 381 24.29 30.29 25.50
CA ASN A 381 24.09 31.64 26.03
C ASN A 381 24.66 31.83 27.44
N GLN A 382 25.15 30.77 28.08
CA GLN A 382 25.80 30.86 29.39
C GLN A 382 27.10 31.66 29.26
N ARG A 383 27.19 32.77 30.00
CA ARG A 383 28.40 33.59 30.14
C ARG A 383 29.05 33.29 31.48
N SER A 384 30.38 33.21 31.53
CA SER A 384 31.11 33.21 32.80
C SER A 384 30.78 34.51 33.54
N GLY A 385 30.26 34.39 34.77
CA GLY A 385 29.88 35.53 35.58
C GLY A 385 31.09 36.39 36.02
N PRO A 386 30.85 37.59 36.58
CA PRO A 386 31.91 38.48 37.07
C PRO A 386 32.67 37.93 38.29
N LEU A 387 32.15 36.91 38.97
CA LEU A 387 32.89 36.12 39.96
C LEU A 387 33.51 34.91 39.26
N VAL A 388 34.83 34.79 39.35
CA VAL A 388 35.64 33.71 38.76
C VAL A 388 35.05 32.34 39.13
N GLY A 389 34.53 31.61 38.13
CA GLY A 389 34.29 30.16 38.22
C GLY A 389 32.84 29.67 38.34
N GLU A 390 31.83 30.51 38.59
CA GLU A 390 30.44 30.03 38.65
C GLU A 390 29.78 29.95 37.27
N VAL A 391 29.72 28.73 36.74
CA VAL A 391 28.93 28.35 35.56
C VAL A 391 27.55 27.83 36.01
N ALA A 392 26.46 28.39 35.47
CA ALA A 392 25.09 27.99 35.84
C ALA A 392 24.80 26.50 35.55
N TYR A 393 25.44 25.95 34.51
CA TYR A 393 25.34 24.56 34.06
C TYR A 393 26.74 24.00 33.81
N LYS A 394 27.01 22.80 34.36
CA LYS A 394 28.30 22.09 34.16
C LYS A 394 28.41 21.42 32.79
N HIS A 395 27.30 20.86 32.31
CA HIS A 395 27.17 20.19 31.02
C HIS A 395 25.70 20.13 30.60
N SER A 396 25.40 19.76 29.35
CA SER A 396 24.04 19.74 28.80
C SER A 396 23.05 18.92 29.65
N PHE A 397 23.48 17.79 30.22
CA PHE A 397 22.62 16.98 31.10
C PHE A 397 22.32 17.67 32.44
N ASP A 398 23.26 18.43 33.02
CA ASP A 398 23.04 19.24 34.22
C ASP A 398 22.05 20.38 33.92
N CYS A 399 22.17 21.01 32.75
CA CYS A 399 21.19 21.98 32.27
C CYS A 399 19.79 21.36 32.18
N PHE A 400 19.64 20.24 31.46
CA PHE A 400 18.36 19.53 31.33
C PHE A 400 17.75 19.18 32.70
N LYS A 401 18.53 18.56 33.59
CA LYS A 401 18.07 18.17 34.94
C LYS A 401 17.62 19.37 35.77
N LYS A 402 18.36 20.48 35.70
CA LYS A 402 18.00 21.74 36.39
C LYS A 402 16.73 22.36 35.79
N VAL A 403 16.56 22.38 34.47
CA VAL A 403 15.31 22.89 33.86
C VAL A 403 14.12 22.06 34.32
N VAL A 404 14.21 20.73 34.27
CA VAL A 404 13.11 19.86 34.73
C VAL A 404 12.84 20.04 36.22
N LYS A 405 13.87 20.16 37.06
CA LYS A 405 13.72 20.32 38.51
C LYS A 405 13.12 21.68 38.91
N PHE A 406 13.52 22.77 38.26
CA PHE A 406 13.17 24.13 38.68
C PHE A 406 12.04 24.78 37.85
N GLU A 407 11.86 24.39 36.59
CA GLU A 407 10.83 24.93 35.68
C GLU A 407 9.78 23.89 35.28
N GLY A 408 9.95 22.64 35.70
CA GLY A 408 9.08 21.52 35.33
C GLY A 408 9.29 21.05 33.90
N ILE A 409 8.56 19.99 33.52
CA ILE A 409 8.64 19.40 32.17
C ILE A 409 8.18 20.40 31.10
N LEU A 410 7.17 21.23 31.39
CA LEU A 410 6.71 22.29 30.47
C LEU A 410 7.76 23.41 30.28
N GLY A 411 8.67 23.59 31.24
CA GLY A 411 9.81 24.50 31.11
C GLY A 411 10.71 24.17 29.91
N LEU A 412 10.80 22.89 29.53
CA LEU A 412 11.53 22.45 28.34
C LEU A 412 10.94 22.98 27.03
N TYR A 413 9.68 23.41 27.03
CA TYR A 413 8.95 23.91 25.85
C TYR A 413 8.71 25.42 25.85
N ARG A 414 9.34 26.14 26.79
CA ARG A 414 9.19 27.59 26.92
C ARG A 414 9.85 28.33 25.77
N GLY A 415 9.04 28.76 24.80
CA GLY A 415 9.48 29.42 23.55
C GLY A 415 9.24 28.58 22.29
N LEU A 416 8.50 27.48 22.38
CA LEU A 416 8.15 26.62 21.25
C LEU A 416 7.32 27.34 20.18
N LEU A 417 6.36 28.19 20.57
CA LEU A 417 5.47 28.86 19.61
C LEU A 417 6.23 29.73 18.57
N PRO A 418 7.15 30.63 18.97
CA PRO A 418 8.01 31.33 18.01
C PRO A 418 8.85 30.41 17.12
N GLN A 419 9.23 29.23 17.61
CA GLN A 419 9.97 28.24 16.83
C GLN A 419 9.08 27.58 15.78
N ILE A 420 7.84 27.19 16.13
CA ILE A 420 6.87 26.61 15.20
C ILE A 420 6.53 27.61 14.09
N ILE A 421 6.27 28.88 14.43
CA ILE A 421 5.97 29.94 13.46
C ILE A 421 7.09 30.10 12.42
N GLY A 422 8.35 29.91 12.82
CA GLY A 422 9.48 29.95 11.89
C GLY A 422 9.67 28.67 11.08
N VAL A 423 9.56 27.50 11.72
CA VAL A 423 9.94 26.21 11.12
C VAL A 423 8.83 25.62 10.23
N ALA A 424 7.56 25.82 10.56
CA ALA A 424 6.47 25.22 9.81
C ALA A 424 6.43 25.70 8.34
N PRO A 425 6.49 27.03 8.04
CA PRO A 425 6.55 27.51 6.66
C PRO A 425 7.84 27.08 5.95
N GLU A 426 8.98 27.06 6.66
CA GLU A 426 10.27 26.59 6.13
C GLU A 426 10.16 25.17 5.59
N LYS A 427 9.58 24.24 6.37
CA LYS A 427 9.44 22.83 5.96
C LYS A 427 8.38 22.63 4.89
N ALA A 428 7.26 23.35 4.98
CA ALA A 428 6.18 23.26 4.01
C ALA A 428 6.64 23.64 2.60
N ILE A 429 7.32 24.77 2.44
CA ILE A 429 7.83 25.25 1.15
C ILE A 429 8.86 24.27 0.58
N LYS A 430 9.80 23.83 1.43
CA LYS A 430 10.87 22.92 1.03
C LYS A 430 10.32 21.58 0.52
N LEU A 431 9.39 20.97 1.26
CA LEU A 431 8.78 19.68 0.87
C LEU A 431 7.93 19.83 -0.40
N THR A 432 7.07 20.85 -0.44
CA THR A 432 6.18 21.10 -1.60
C THR A 432 6.98 21.27 -2.89
N VAL A 433 8.01 22.13 -2.88
CA VAL A 433 8.83 22.38 -4.07
C VAL A 433 9.66 21.16 -4.47
N ASN A 434 10.24 20.44 -3.50
CA ASN A 434 10.96 19.20 -3.79
C ASN A 434 10.04 18.19 -4.50
N ASP A 435 8.83 17.99 -3.97
CA ASP A 435 7.89 17.02 -4.52
C ASP A 435 7.41 17.47 -5.92
N THR A 436 7.07 18.76 -6.11
CA THR A 436 6.67 19.28 -7.43
C THR A 436 7.77 19.16 -8.48
N VAL A 437 9.04 19.36 -8.13
CA VAL A 437 10.14 19.22 -9.08
C VAL A 437 10.40 17.74 -9.37
N ARG A 438 10.38 16.87 -8.37
CA ARG A 438 10.48 15.41 -8.58
C ARG A 438 9.38 14.92 -9.51
N ASP A 439 8.14 15.34 -9.30
CA ASP A 439 6.99 14.94 -10.12
C ASP A 439 7.13 15.28 -11.61
N LYS A 440 7.83 16.37 -11.93
CA LYS A 440 8.09 16.78 -13.32
C LYS A 440 9.16 15.93 -14.02
N PHE A 441 10.14 15.41 -13.26
CA PHE A 441 11.28 14.67 -13.81
C PHE A 441 11.15 13.15 -13.65
N THR A 442 10.15 12.66 -12.92
CA THR A 442 9.85 11.24 -12.82
C THR A 442 9.13 10.76 -14.09
N VAL A 443 9.75 9.80 -14.77
CA VAL A 443 9.20 9.08 -15.95
C VAL A 443 9.17 7.60 -15.58
N ASP A 444 8.03 6.93 -15.77
CA ASP A 444 7.82 5.50 -15.45
C ASP A 444 8.24 5.11 -14.01
N GLY A 445 7.96 5.99 -13.05
CA GLY A 445 8.29 5.78 -11.63
C GLY A 445 9.77 5.91 -11.28
N HIS A 446 10.64 6.22 -12.27
CA HIS A 446 12.08 6.38 -12.08
C HIS A 446 12.48 7.85 -12.21
N ILE A 447 13.35 8.31 -11.31
CA ILE A 447 13.93 9.66 -11.32
C ILE A 447 15.45 9.55 -11.31
N PRO A 448 16.18 10.22 -12.22
CA PRO A 448 17.63 10.18 -12.22
C PRO A 448 18.22 11.00 -11.07
N LEU A 449 19.36 10.56 -10.52
CA LEU A 449 20.00 11.17 -9.35
C LEU A 449 20.25 12.67 -9.50
N TRP A 450 20.65 13.14 -10.68
CA TRP A 450 20.87 14.57 -10.91
C TRP A 450 19.57 15.39 -10.75
N ALA A 451 18.42 14.82 -11.13
CA ALA A 451 17.11 15.45 -10.98
C ALA A 451 16.65 15.42 -9.52
N GLU A 452 17.00 14.39 -8.76
CA GLU A 452 16.76 14.36 -7.30
C GLU A 452 17.56 15.43 -6.56
N ILE A 453 18.84 15.58 -6.90
CA ILE A 453 19.73 16.61 -6.36
C ILE A 453 19.20 17.99 -6.73
N LEU A 454 18.77 18.19 -7.98
CA LEU A 454 18.17 19.43 -8.46
C LEU A 454 16.87 19.75 -7.70
N ALA A 455 15.97 18.77 -7.54
CA ALA A 455 14.73 18.94 -6.79
C ALA A 455 14.98 19.33 -5.34
N GLY A 456 15.93 18.65 -4.69
CA GLY A 456 16.35 18.99 -3.34
C GLY A 456 16.95 20.39 -3.25
N GLY A 457 17.82 20.76 -4.20
CA GLY A 457 18.41 22.09 -4.31
C GLY A 457 17.38 23.19 -4.52
N CYS A 458 16.40 22.98 -5.42
CA CYS A 458 15.28 23.90 -5.66
C CYS A 458 14.42 24.09 -4.42
N GLY A 459 14.10 22.99 -3.70
CA GLY A 459 13.39 23.07 -2.42
C GLY A 459 14.19 23.82 -1.34
N GLY A 460 15.51 23.64 -1.34
CA GLY A 460 16.43 24.38 -0.46
C GLY A 460 16.54 25.87 -0.80
N ALA A 461 16.51 26.23 -2.08
CA ALA A 461 16.57 27.63 -2.53
C ALA A 461 15.24 28.36 -2.30
N SER A 462 14.12 27.71 -2.64
CA SER A 462 12.79 28.31 -2.50
C SER A 462 12.49 28.68 -1.05
N GLN A 463 12.82 27.83 -0.07
CA GLN A 463 12.61 28.16 1.34
C GLN A 463 13.36 29.43 1.76
N VAL A 464 14.61 29.64 1.30
CA VAL A 464 15.42 30.80 1.73
C VAL A 464 14.78 32.12 1.31
N ILE A 465 14.17 32.16 0.13
CA ILE A 465 13.49 33.37 -0.39
C ILE A 465 12.41 33.82 0.60
N PHE A 466 11.65 32.88 1.16
CA PHE A 466 10.54 33.20 2.08
C PHE A 466 10.97 33.29 3.54
N THR A 467 11.97 32.52 3.98
CA THR A 467 12.37 32.45 5.38
C THR A 467 13.41 33.48 5.78
N ASN A 468 14.19 34.04 4.84
CA ASN A 468 15.27 34.98 5.18
C ASN A 468 14.77 36.24 5.92
N PRO A 469 13.65 36.88 5.53
CA PRO A 469 13.09 37.99 6.31
C PRO A 469 12.73 37.59 7.75
N LEU A 470 12.19 36.39 7.95
CA LEU A 470 11.85 35.86 9.28
C LEU A 470 13.11 35.57 10.12
N GLU A 471 14.14 34.98 9.49
CA GLU A 471 15.43 34.70 10.14
C GLU A 471 16.11 35.99 10.61
N ILE A 472 16.15 37.04 9.78
CA ILE A 472 16.84 38.29 10.14
C ILE A 472 16.13 39.02 11.28
N VAL A 473 14.79 39.01 11.29
CA VAL A 473 13.99 39.60 12.37
C VAL A 473 14.23 38.83 13.67
N LYS A 474 14.23 37.50 13.61
CA LYS A 474 14.51 36.63 14.76
C LYS A 474 15.90 36.92 15.34
N ILE A 475 16.93 37.01 14.51
CA ILE A 475 18.30 37.30 14.94
C ILE A 475 18.38 38.68 15.60
N ARG A 476 17.79 39.72 15.00
CA ARG A 476 17.80 41.09 15.56
C ARG A 476 17.11 41.18 16.92
N LEU A 477 15.96 40.51 17.07
CA LEU A 477 15.25 40.45 18.35
C LEU A 477 16.05 39.69 19.41
N GLN A 478 16.73 38.60 19.03
CA GLN A 478 17.59 37.84 19.95
C GLN A 478 18.81 38.66 20.41
N VAL A 479 19.47 39.37 19.50
CA VAL A 479 20.63 40.23 19.82
C VAL A 479 20.20 41.45 20.66
N ALA A 480 19.05 42.06 20.35
CA ALA A 480 18.52 43.18 21.13
C ALA A 480 18.20 42.78 22.59
N GLY A 481 17.81 41.52 22.83
CA GLY A 481 17.59 40.99 24.18
C GLY A 481 18.87 40.78 25.01
N GLU A 482 20.05 40.73 24.38
CA GLU A 482 21.33 40.60 25.10
C GLU A 482 21.87 41.93 25.63
N VAL A 483 21.43 43.05 25.03
CA VAL A 483 21.79 44.40 25.46
C VAL A 483 20.72 44.84 26.47
N LYS A 484 21.11 45.25 27.68
CA LYS A 484 20.19 45.86 28.67
C LYS A 484 19.73 47.26 28.20
N SER A 485 19.07 47.34 27.05
CA SER A 485 18.54 48.57 26.50
C SER A 485 17.06 48.72 26.86
N ALA A 486 16.68 49.91 27.33
CA ALA A 486 15.34 50.22 27.85
C ALA A 486 14.23 50.23 26.77
N THR A 487 14.59 50.29 25.48
CA THR A 487 13.66 50.27 24.36
C THR A 487 13.37 48.85 23.91
N LYS A 488 12.11 48.40 24.08
CA LYS A 488 11.61 47.15 23.49
C LYS A 488 11.65 47.27 21.96
N VAL A 489 12.60 46.59 21.34
CA VAL A 489 12.67 46.48 19.88
C VAL A 489 11.51 45.61 19.39
N SER A 490 10.70 46.13 18.47
CA SER A 490 9.55 45.42 17.90
C SER A 490 9.87 44.89 16.50
N VAL A 491 9.08 43.91 16.03
CA VAL A 491 9.22 43.40 14.65
C VAL A 491 9.05 44.53 13.63
N LEU A 492 8.09 45.43 13.85
CA LEU A 492 7.82 46.57 12.96
C LEU A 492 8.98 47.55 12.90
N SER A 493 9.65 47.83 14.03
CA SER A 493 10.81 48.72 14.04
C SER A 493 11.97 48.10 13.25
N VAL A 494 12.22 46.80 13.41
CA VAL A 494 13.28 46.10 12.65
C VAL A 494 13.01 46.12 11.14
N VAL A 495 11.76 45.90 10.71
CA VAL A 495 11.37 45.94 9.29
C VAL A 495 11.51 47.35 8.73
N ARG A 496 11.11 48.36 9.50
CA ARG A 496 11.23 49.78 9.12
C ARG A 496 12.69 50.24 9.03
N ASP A 497 13.54 49.77 9.95
CA ASP A 497 14.95 50.17 10.04
C ASP A 497 15.81 49.52 8.94
N LEU A 498 15.51 48.26 8.56
CA LEU A 498 16.27 47.54 7.53
C LEU A 498 15.73 47.79 6.11
N GLY A 499 14.44 48.06 5.97
CA GLY A 499 13.76 48.09 4.67
C GLY A 499 13.73 46.72 3.97
N LEU A 500 13.06 46.64 2.82
CA LEU A 500 12.86 45.36 2.11
C LEU A 500 14.18 44.70 1.69
N PHE A 501 15.15 45.46 1.17
CA PHE A 501 16.45 44.91 0.75
C PHE A 501 17.36 44.57 1.93
N GLY A 502 17.27 45.30 3.05
CA GLY A 502 18.01 44.97 4.26
C GLY A 502 17.55 43.66 4.89
N LEU A 503 16.28 43.27 4.69
CA LEU A 503 15.75 41.97 5.13
C LEU A 503 16.40 40.76 4.42
N TYR A 504 17.03 40.97 3.27
CA TYR A 504 17.77 39.94 2.52
C TYR A 504 19.28 39.95 2.80
N LYS A 505 19.76 40.81 3.72
CA LYS A 505 21.18 40.84 4.10
C LYS A 505 21.53 39.52 4.79
N GLY A 506 22.52 38.80 4.24
CA GLY A 506 22.90 37.45 4.69
C GLY A 506 22.25 36.29 3.94
N ALA A 507 21.33 36.55 2.99
CA ALA A 507 20.68 35.49 2.19
C ALA A 507 21.69 34.61 1.44
N LYS A 508 22.80 35.18 0.96
CA LYS A 508 23.88 34.41 0.31
C LYS A 508 24.45 33.30 1.20
N ALA A 509 24.57 33.56 2.50
CA ALA A 509 25.03 32.57 3.47
C ALA A 509 23.95 31.52 3.80
N CYS A 510 22.68 31.92 3.76
CA CYS A 510 21.55 30.99 3.87
C CYS A 510 21.50 30.05 2.65
N PHE A 511 21.60 30.57 1.43
CA PHE A 511 21.68 29.75 0.21
C PHE A 511 22.84 28.76 0.23
N LEU A 512 24.04 29.19 0.65
CA LEU A 512 25.22 28.32 0.74
C LEU A 512 25.00 27.14 1.70
N ARG A 513 24.18 27.31 2.74
CA ARG A 513 23.85 26.24 3.69
C ARG A 513 22.68 25.39 3.18
N ASP A 514 21.61 26.02 2.75
CA ASP A 514 20.30 25.37 2.60
C ASP A 514 20.14 24.62 1.28
N ILE A 515 20.79 25.09 0.21
CA ILE A 515 20.82 24.37 -1.08
C ILE A 515 21.60 23.06 -0.93
N PRO A 516 22.87 23.04 -0.49
CA PRO A 516 23.63 21.79 -0.36
C PRO A 516 23.01 20.84 0.66
N PHE A 517 22.46 21.35 1.77
CA PHE A 517 21.80 20.51 2.76
C PHE A 517 20.64 19.74 2.14
N SER A 518 19.80 20.41 1.36
CA SER A 518 18.61 19.80 0.77
C SER A 518 18.95 18.91 -0.43
N ALA A 519 19.94 19.30 -1.23
CA ALA A 519 20.47 18.54 -2.34
C ALA A 519 21.14 17.22 -1.91
N ILE A 520 21.68 17.15 -0.69
CA ILE A 520 22.21 15.90 -0.10
C ILE A 520 21.10 15.12 0.60
N TYR A 521 20.28 15.81 1.41
CA TYR A 521 19.30 15.15 2.29
C TYR A 521 18.27 14.33 1.52
N PHE A 522 17.63 14.91 0.50
CA PHE A 522 16.51 14.24 -0.18
C PHE A 522 16.91 13.00 -0.99
N PRO A 523 18.00 13.02 -1.78
CA PRO A 523 18.49 11.81 -2.45
C PRO A 523 18.90 10.72 -1.45
N VAL A 524 19.67 11.07 -0.41
CA VAL A 524 20.06 10.08 0.61
C VAL A 524 18.82 9.50 1.29
N TYR A 525 17.79 10.31 1.56
CA TYR A 525 16.53 9.81 2.11
C TYR A 525 15.81 8.86 1.14
N ALA A 526 15.67 9.24 -0.13
CA ALA A 526 15.00 8.43 -1.15
C ALA A 526 15.68 7.06 -1.32
N HIS A 527 17.01 7.05 -1.44
CA HIS A 527 17.78 5.81 -1.56
C HIS A 527 17.82 5.00 -0.27
N SER A 528 17.93 5.64 0.90
CA SER A 528 17.90 4.91 2.19
C SER A 528 16.56 4.21 2.39
N LYS A 529 15.46 4.87 1.98
CA LYS A 529 14.11 4.32 2.03
C LYS A 529 13.91 3.10 1.12
N LEU A 530 14.58 3.07 -0.04
CA LEU A 530 14.58 1.88 -0.90
C LEU A 530 15.37 0.73 -0.27
N LEU A 531 16.47 1.03 0.43
CA LEU A 531 17.29 0.02 1.11
C LEU A 531 16.64 -0.55 2.37
N THR A 532 15.81 0.24 3.07
CA THR A 532 15.08 -0.20 4.27
C THR A 532 13.70 -0.78 3.97
N ALA A 533 13.35 -0.92 2.69
CA ALA A 533 12.09 -1.53 2.29
C ALA A 533 12.15 -3.05 2.44
N ASP A 534 11.06 -3.67 2.88
CA ASP A 534 10.90 -5.12 2.96
C ASP A 534 10.83 -5.73 1.55
N SER A 535 10.82 -7.07 1.44
CA SER A 535 10.80 -7.81 0.16
C SER A 535 9.65 -7.42 -0.78
N ASP A 536 8.57 -6.85 -0.24
CA ASP A 536 7.40 -6.37 -0.97
C ASP A 536 7.46 -4.86 -1.30
N GLY A 537 8.60 -4.20 -1.06
CA GLY A 537 8.78 -2.76 -1.25
C GLY A 537 8.19 -1.89 -0.12
N HIS A 538 7.82 -2.49 1.01
CA HIS A 538 7.13 -1.81 2.10
C HIS A 538 8.08 -1.15 3.10
N ASN A 539 7.73 0.05 3.55
CA ASN A 539 8.44 0.73 4.62
C ASN A 539 7.54 0.89 5.87
N SER A 540 7.90 0.17 6.93
CA SER A 540 7.32 0.33 8.28
C SER A 540 7.56 1.73 8.87
N PRO A 541 6.75 2.20 9.83
CA PRO A 541 7.00 3.43 10.59
C PRO A 541 8.45 3.58 11.09
N GLY A 542 9.04 2.49 11.60
CA GLY A 542 10.41 2.45 12.08
C GLY A 542 11.45 2.60 10.97
N SER A 543 11.24 1.92 9.84
CA SER A 543 12.14 2.03 8.66
C SER A 543 12.16 3.44 8.08
N LEU A 544 10.99 4.11 7.99
CA LEU A 544 10.88 5.50 7.52
C LEU A 544 11.62 6.46 8.43
N PHE A 545 11.45 6.29 9.74
CA PHE A 545 12.15 7.08 10.75
C PHE A 545 13.67 6.88 10.64
N ALA A 546 14.13 5.63 10.55
CA ALA A 546 15.54 5.29 10.41
C ALA A 546 16.15 5.89 9.13
N SER A 547 15.47 5.75 7.98
CA SER A 547 15.91 6.31 6.70
C SER A 547 16.01 7.83 6.73
N ALA A 548 15.04 8.51 7.34
CA ALA A 548 15.07 9.96 7.52
C ALA A 548 16.18 10.42 8.49
N PHE A 549 16.47 9.61 9.52
CA PHE A 549 17.56 9.86 10.47
C PHE A 549 18.93 9.71 9.79
N ILE A 550 19.14 8.60 9.06
CA ILE A 550 20.38 8.29 8.33
C ILE A 550 20.66 9.38 7.30
N ALA A 551 19.65 9.82 6.55
CA ALA A 551 19.79 10.93 5.59
C ALA A 551 20.20 12.26 6.23
N GLY A 552 19.79 12.50 7.47
CA GLY A 552 20.15 13.70 8.22
C GLY A 552 21.65 13.79 8.56
N VAL A 553 22.33 12.65 8.71
CA VAL A 553 23.74 12.60 9.16
C VAL A 553 24.71 13.20 8.13
N PRO A 554 24.80 12.69 6.88
CA PRO A 554 25.72 13.24 5.89
C PRO A 554 25.31 14.66 5.46
N ALA A 555 24.01 14.94 5.36
CA ALA A 555 23.52 16.27 5.04
C ALA A 555 23.92 17.31 6.10
N ALA A 556 23.85 16.96 7.38
CA ALA A 556 24.31 17.84 8.46
C ALA A 556 25.83 17.97 8.47
N ALA A 557 26.57 16.86 8.35
CA ALA A 557 28.02 16.83 8.47
C ALA A 557 28.73 17.58 7.34
N LEU A 558 28.40 17.27 6.08
CA LEU A 558 29.05 17.85 4.89
C LEU A 558 28.77 19.34 4.74
N VAL A 559 27.66 19.84 5.29
CA VAL A 559 27.25 21.25 5.20
C VAL A 559 27.70 22.06 6.42
N THR A 560 28.30 21.44 7.43
CA THR A 560 28.84 22.15 8.60
C THR A 560 29.78 23.31 8.23
N PRO A 561 30.69 23.20 7.25
CA PRO A 561 31.53 24.33 6.83
C PRO A 561 30.74 25.57 6.41
N ALA A 562 29.68 25.40 5.62
CA ALA A 562 28.80 26.48 5.19
C ALA A 562 28.05 27.10 6.37
N ASP A 563 27.65 26.28 7.34
CA ASP A 563 26.98 26.75 8.56
C ASP A 563 27.92 27.54 9.49
N VAL A 564 29.18 27.12 9.62
CA VAL A 564 30.19 27.87 10.37
C VAL A 564 30.40 29.24 9.73
N ILE A 565 30.53 29.32 8.40
CA ILE A 565 30.65 30.62 7.70
C ILE A 565 29.40 31.48 7.91
N LYS A 566 28.19 30.90 7.76
CA LYS A 566 26.93 31.62 7.99
C LYS A 566 26.85 32.18 9.41
N THR A 567 27.10 31.35 10.41
CA THR A 567 26.98 31.74 11.82
C THR A 567 28.00 32.82 12.19
N ARG A 568 29.25 32.72 11.72
CA ARG A 568 30.28 33.75 11.95
C ARG A 568 29.94 35.08 11.29
N LEU A 569 29.35 35.07 10.10
CA LEU A 569 28.95 36.27 9.37
C LEU A 569 27.70 36.95 9.97
N GLN A 570 26.79 36.17 10.56
CA GLN A 570 25.52 36.67 11.11
C GLN A 570 25.61 37.07 12.60
N VAL A 571 26.62 36.59 13.33
CA VAL A 571 26.88 37.05 14.70
C VAL A 571 27.50 38.45 14.64
N ALA A 572 26.90 39.40 15.36
CA ALA A 572 27.46 40.74 15.48
C ALA A 572 28.84 40.67 16.16
N ALA A 573 29.87 41.21 15.50
CA ALA A 573 31.20 41.28 16.08
C ALA A 573 31.17 42.12 17.37
N ARG A 574 31.67 41.57 18.47
CA ARG A 574 31.89 42.34 19.70
C ARG A 574 33.10 43.27 19.52
N ALA A 575 33.19 44.32 20.33
CA ALA A 575 34.36 45.19 20.34
C ALA A 575 35.64 44.34 20.55
N GLY A 576 36.57 44.39 19.58
CA GLY A 576 37.81 43.61 19.58
C GLY A 576 37.76 42.25 18.86
N GLN A 577 36.63 41.85 18.26
CA GLN A 577 36.54 40.64 17.42
C GLN A 577 36.71 40.94 15.93
N THR A 578 37.22 39.96 15.18
CA THR A 578 37.40 40.03 13.72
C THR A 578 36.05 40.24 13.02
N THR A 579 35.97 41.32 12.25
CA THR A 579 34.85 41.59 11.35
C THR A 579 35.05 40.88 10.01
N TYR A 580 33.96 40.43 9.42
CA TYR A 580 33.95 39.71 8.14
C TYR A 580 33.17 40.52 7.10
N ASP A 581 33.80 40.79 5.95
CA ASP A 581 33.20 41.64 4.91
C ASP A 581 32.54 40.83 3.78
N GLY A 582 32.44 39.50 3.96
CA GLY A 582 31.80 38.60 3.00
C GLY A 582 32.10 37.13 3.28
N LEU A 583 31.46 36.24 2.49
CA LEU A 583 31.62 34.79 2.64
C LEU A 583 33.07 34.34 2.40
N LEU A 584 33.71 34.82 1.33
CA LEU A 584 35.08 34.45 0.98
C LEU A 584 36.10 35.01 1.97
N ASP A 585 35.87 36.23 2.46
CA ASP A 585 36.69 36.85 3.50
C ASP A 585 36.61 36.06 4.81
N CYS A 586 35.39 35.68 5.24
CA CYS A 586 35.17 34.81 6.38
C CYS A 586 35.86 33.44 6.21
N ALA A 587 35.70 32.78 5.07
CA ALA A 587 36.33 31.48 4.83
C ALA A 587 37.86 31.59 4.85
N ARG A 588 38.43 32.63 4.25
CA ARG A 588 39.89 32.85 4.23
C ARG A 588 40.44 33.14 5.62
N LYS A 589 39.80 34.02 6.40
CA LYS A 589 40.21 34.35 7.77
C LYS A 589 40.11 33.14 8.69
N VAL A 590 39.01 32.38 8.64
CA VAL A 590 38.86 31.14 9.43
C VAL A 590 39.94 30.11 9.07
N MET A 591 40.23 29.92 7.78
CA MET A 591 41.28 29.01 7.32
C MET A 591 42.67 29.45 7.83
N ARG A 592 42.95 30.76 7.82
CA ARG A 592 44.25 31.31 8.22
C ARG A 592 44.44 31.36 9.73
N GLU A 593 43.40 31.69 10.49
CA GLU A 593 43.48 31.95 11.94
C GLU A 593 43.16 30.71 12.79
N GLU A 594 42.20 29.88 12.37
CA GLU A 594 41.75 28.71 13.14
C GLU A 594 42.06 27.35 12.48
N GLY A 595 42.47 27.37 11.20
CA GLY A 595 42.79 26.18 10.41
C GLY A 595 41.57 25.41 9.88
N PRO A 596 41.80 24.33 9.09
CA PRO A 596 40.73 23.61 8.39
C PRO A 596 39.76 22.88 9.31
N ARG A 597 40.20 22.44 10.50
CA ARG A 597 39.33 21.76 11.49
C ARG A 597 38.25 22.69 12.06
N ALA A 598 38.44 24.01 11.98
CA ALA A 598 37.48 24.99 12.47
C ALA A 598 36.12 24.91 11.76
N PHE A 599 36.12 24.57 10.47
CA PHE A 599 34.91 24.43 9.66
C PHE A 599 33.98 23.29 10.09
N TRP A 600 34.48 22.30 10.83
CA TRP A 600 33.69 21.18 11.35
C TRP A 600 33.40 21.29 12.86
N LYS A 601 33.79 22.39 13.51
CA LYS A 601 33.43 22.64 14.91
C LYS A 601 31.90 22.68 15.05
N GLY A 602 31.36 21.85 15.94
CA GLY A 602 29.92 21.76 16.17
C GLY A 602 29.18 20.74 15.29
N THR A 603 29.87 19.96 14.44
CA THR A 603 29.26 18.91 13.60
C THR A 603 28.38 17.95 14.41
N ALA A 604 28.88 17.41 15.52
CA ALA A 604 28.12 16.48 16.36
C ALA A 604 26.82 17.10 16.89
N ALA A 605 26.89 18.33 17.42
CA ALA A 605 25.70 19.05 17.89
C ALA A 605 24.71 19.36 16.76
N ARG A 606 25.19 19.55 15.53
CA ARG A 606 24.34 19.75 14.34
C ARG A 606 23.65 18.46 13.92
N VAL A 607 24.35 17.33 13.90
CA VAL A 607 23.80 16.00 13.60
C VAL A 607 22.76 15.59 14.63
N CYS A 608 23.10 15.65 15.93
CA CYS A 608 22.20 15.30 17.04
C CYS A 608 20.92 16.14 17.08
N ARG A 609 20.91 17.32 16.46
CA ARG A 609 19.72 18.16 16.33
C ARG A 609 18.96 17.88 15.04
N SER A 610 19.67 17.85 13.91
CA SER A 610 19.03 17.83 12.58
C SER A 610 18.45 16.46 12.27
N SER A 611 19.18 15.37 12.53
CA SER A 611 18.71 14.01 12.21
C SER A 611 17.41 13.65 12.92
N PRO A 612 17.27 13.81 14.26
CA PRO A 612 15.99 13.52 14.92
C PRO A 612 14.85 14.43 14.45
N GLN A 613 15.12 15.71 14.18
CA GLN A 613 14.08 16.65 13.77
C GLN A 613 13.49 16.23 12.43
N PHE A 614 14.35 15.90 11.46
CA PHE A 614 13.92 15.46 10.15
C PHE A 614 13.28 14.06 10.18
N ALA A 615 13.77 13.17 11.05
CA ALA A 615 13.16 11.86 11.26
C ALA A 615 11.70 11.96 11.72
N VAL A 616 11.43 12.77 12.75
CA VAL A 616 10.06 13.01 13.22
C VAL A 616 9.23 13.77 12.18
N THR A 617 9.81 14.76 11.51
CA THR A 617 9.11 15.55 10.48
C THR A 617 8.64 14.65 9.34
N LEU A 618 9.53 13.84 8.76
CA LEU A 618 9.14 12.98 7.65
C LEU A 618 8.23 11.84 8.10
N PHE A 619 8.46 11.26 9.28
CA PHE A 619 7.53 10.29 9.85
C PHE A 619 6.10 10.88 9.97
N ALA A 620 5.96 12.09 10.50
CA ALA A 620 4.68 12.77 10.61
C ALA A 620 4.10 13.12 9.23
N TYR A 621 4.92 13.60 8.29
CA TYR A 621 4.51 13.90 6.92
C TYR A 621 3.90 12.67 6.24
N GLU A 622 4.60 11.54 6.30
CA GLU A 622 4.19 10.28 5.68
C GLU A 622 2.94 9.71 6.35
N LEU A 623 2.85 9.78 7.68
CA LEU A 623 1.66 9.35 8.41
C LEU A 623 0.44 10.21 8.04
N LEU A 624 0.60 11.53 7.97
CA LEU A 624 -0.47 12.45 7.58
C LEU A 624 -0.91 12.22 6.13
N GLN A 625 0.03 11.97 5.21
CA GLN A 625 -0.29 11.61 3.83
C GLN A 625 -1.01 10.26 3.73
N ARG A 626 -0.66 9.27 4.57
CA ARG A 626 -1.37 7.98 4.65
C ARG A 626 -2.80 8.12 5.17
N ILE A 627 -3.03 9.00 6.15
CA ILE A 627 -4.35 9.21 6.76
C ILE A 627 -5.25 10.10 5.88
N PHE A 628 -4.70 11.17 5.28
CA PHE A 628 -5.44 12.18 4.53
C PHE A 628 -5.05 12.23 3.06
N TYR A 629 -5.11 11.12 2.34
CA TYR A 629 -4.71 11.09 0.92
C TYR A 629 -5.75 11.73 0.00
N VAL A 630 -5.35 12.73 -0.79
CA VAL A 630 -6.18 13.32 -1.86
C VAL A 630 -5.50 13.04 -3.20
N ASP A 631 -6.21 12.40 -4.13
CA ASP A 631 -5.66 12.06 -5.44
C ASP A 631 -5.86 13.21 -6.43
N PHE A 632 -4.79 13.95 -6.71
CA PHE A 632 -4.78 15.07 -7.66
C PHE A 632 -4.27 14.67 -9.06
N GLY A 633 -4.36 13.39 -9.45
CA GLY A 633 -3.99 12.91 -10.80
C GLY A 633 -2.51 13.09 -11.12
N GLY A 634 -1.63 13.00 -10.10
CA GLY A 634 -0.17 13.13 -10.21
C GLY A 634 0.56 11.85 -9.79
N ASN A 635 1.89 11.88 -9.80
CA ASN A 635 2.67 10.81 -9.18
C ASN A 635 2.32 10.78 -7.69
N ARG A 636 1.73 9.67 -7.25
CA ARG A 636 1.37 9.45 -5.85
C ARG A 636 2.66 9.53 -5.02
N PRO A 637 2.65 10.13 -3.82
CA PRO A 637 3.82 10.10 -2.96
C PRO A 637 4.20 8.62 -2.77
N ILE A 638 5.40 8.28 -3.25
CA ILE A 638 5.97 6.92 -3.42
C ILE A 638 6.01 6.12 -2.09
N ALA A 639 5.58 6.72 -0.99
CA ALA A 639 5.47 6.16 0.36
C ALA A 639 4.11 5.56 0.75
N SER A 640 3.09 5.76 -0.08
CA SER A 640 1.69 5.46 0.24
C SER A 640 1.18 4.16 -0.43
N GLN A 641 2.05 3.44 -1.12
CA GLN A 641 1.75 2.08 -1.56
C GLN A 641 2.04 1.10 -0.41
N VAL A 642 0.94 0.53 0.12
CA VAL A 642 0.84 -0.93 0.10
C VAL A 642 0.90 -1.26 -1.38
N SER A 643 2.00 -1.86 -1.83
CA SER A 643 2.02 -2.50 -3.14
C SER A 643 1.11 -3.70 -2.99
N VAL A 644 -0.19 -3.49 -3.22
CA VAL A 644 -1.06 -4.60 -3.55
C VAL A 644 -0.50 -5.11 -4.86
N GLN A 645 0.27 -6.21 -4.83
CA GLN A 645 0.41 -7.04 -6.02
C GLN A 645 -1.00 -7.21 -6.56
N ALA A 646 -1.31 -6.66 -7.73
CA ALA A 646 -2.55 -6.99 -8.41
C ALA A 646 -2.53 -8.53 -8.57
N THR A 647 -3.47 -9.25 -7.96
CA THR A 647 -3.67 -10.67 -8.28
C THR A 647 -5.03 -10.88 -8.90
N ALA A 648 -5.02 -11.70 -9.95
CA ALA A 648 -6.11 -12.44 -10.59
C ALA A 648 -7.24 -11.63 -11.25
N ASP A 649 -7.63 -10.46 -10.71
CA ASP A 649 -8.57 -9.54 -11.36
C ASP A 649 -7.82 -8.61 -12.35
N VAL A 650 -6.97 -9.20 -13.22
CA VAL A 650 -6.23 -8.46 -14.23
C VAL A 650 -7.20 -8.11 -15.35
N SER A 651 -7.69 -6.87 -15.36
CA SER A 651 -8.10 -6.26 -16.62
C SER A 651 -6.91 -6.36 -17.56
N SER A 652 -7.08 -7.01 -18.71
CA SER A 652 -6.02 -7.21 -19.68
C SER A 652 -5.28 -5.90 -19.98
N SER A 653 -3.96 -5.99 -20.06
CA SER A 653 -3.09 -4.88 -20.51
C SER A 653 -3.07 -4.73 -22.02
N ASN A 654 -3.70 -5.66 -22.77
CA ASN A 654 -3.83 -5.54 -24.23
C ASN A 654 -4.88 -4.45 -24.56
N PRO A 655 -4.51 -3.37 -25.27
CA PRO A 655 -5.44 -2.31 -25.65
C PRO A 655 -6.61 -2.79 -26.52
N GLU A 656 -6.44 -3.92 -27.23
CA GLU A 656 -7.47 -4.52 -28.09
C GLU A 656 -8.52 -5.32 -27.31
N HIS A 657 -8.26 -5.63 -26.03
CA HIS A 657 -9.26 -6.22 -25.15
C HIS A 657 -10.18 -5.11 -24.65
N ILE A 658 -11.26 -4.87 -25.38
CA ILE A 658 -12.25 -3.82 -25.10
C ILE A 658 -13.50 -4.39 -24.41
N GLY A 659 -14.19 -3.56 -23.63
CA GLY A 659 -15.40 -3.95 -22.89
C GLY A 659 -15.17 -5.15 -21.97
N GLY A 660 -16.07 -6.13 -22.03
CA GLY A 660 -16.00 -7.37 -21.25
C GLY A 660 -14.74 -8.20 -21.49
N TYR A 661 -14.11 -8.12 -22.66
CA TYR A 661 -12.89 -8.88 -22.98
C TYR A 661 -11.70 -8.52 -22.11
N ARG A 662 -11.70 -7.35 -21.47
CA ARG A 662 -10.71 -7.01 -20.43
C ARG A 662 -10.65 -8.06 -19.33
N LEU A 663 -11.77 -8.70 -19.03
CA LEU A 663 -11.86 -9.72 -17.99
C LEU A 663 -11.78 -11.16 -18.50
N ALA A 664 -11.70 -11.40 -19.81
CA ALA A 664 -11.78 -12.76 -20.35
C ALA A 664 -10.73 -13.71 -19.74
N ALA A 665 -9.47 -13.28 -19.69
CA ALA A 665 -8.39 -14.07 -19.07
C ALA A 665 -8.62 -14.29 -17.57
N ALA A 666 -9.09 -13.27 -16.85
CA ALA A 666 -9.42 -13.36 -15.44
C ALA A 666 -10.60 -14.33 -15.20
N THR A 667 -11.60 -14.33 -16.07
CA THR A 667 -12.77 -15.22 -16.03
C THR A 667 -12.34 -16.67 -16.27
N PHE A 668 -11.57 -16.97 -17.31
CA PHE A 668 -11.08 -18.33 -17.58
C PHE A 668 -10.17 -18.85 -16.46
N SER A 669 -9.24 -18.03 -15.98
CA SER A 669 -8.42 -18.37 -14.80
C SER A 669 -9.28 -18.57 -13.55
N GLY A 670 -10.28 -17.70 -13.36
CA GLY A 670 -11.22 -17.76 -12.25
C GLY A 670 -12.06 -19.03 -12.25
N ILE A 671 -12.41 -19.61 -13.41
CA ILE A 671 -13.09 -20.90 -13.51
C ILE A 671 -12.20 -22.02 -12.97
N GLU A 672 -10.91 -22.04 -13.33
CA GLU A 672 -9.96 -23.03 -12.82
C GLU A 672 -9.74 -22.90 -11.30
N HIS A 673 -9.60 -21.67 -10.80
CA HIS A 673 -9.28 -21.40 -9.39
C HIS A 673 -10.51 -21.40 -8.46
N LYS A 674 -11.68 -20.96 -8.92
CA LYS A 674 -12.91 -20.90 -8.10
C LYS A 674 -13.65 -22.23 -8.10
N PHE A 675 -13.68 -22.89 -9.26
CA PHE A 675 -14.41 -24.15 -9.41
C PHE A 675 -13.48 -25.36 -9.45
N GLY A 676 -12.16 -25.21 -9.39
CA GLY A 676 -11.25 -26.36 -9.42
C GLY A 676 -11.18 -27.10 -10.76
N LEU A 677 -11.72 -26.51 -11.83
CA LEU A 677 -11.80 -27.05 -13.19
C LEU A 677 -10.44 -26.94 -13.92
N TYR A 678 -9.39 -27.52 -13.34
CA TYR A 678 -8.04 -27.46 -13.91
C TYR A 678 -7.94 -28.29 -15.17
N MET A 679 -7.94 -27.62 -16.32
CA MET A 679 -7.74 -28.27 -17.61
C MET A 679 -6.25 -28.59 -17.84
N PRO A 680 -5.93 -29.65 -18.59
CA PRO A 680 -4.55 -29.96 -18.93
C PRO A 680 -3.99 -28.89 -19.86
N ARG A 681 -2.92 -28.22 -19.41
CA ARG A 681 -2.25 -27.17 -20.19
C ARG A 681 -1.44 -27.70 -21.37
N PHE A 682 -0.84 -28.88 -21.21
CA PHE A 682 0.06 -29.49 -22.17
C PHE A 682 -0.49 -30.82 -22.68
N GLU A 683 -0.16 -31.20 -23.91
CA GLU A 683 -0.37 -32.57 -24.36
C GLU A 683 0.50 -33.52 -23.53
N LEU A 684 -0.08 -34.63 -23.08
CA LEU A 684 0.69 -35.69 -22.44
C LEU A 684 1.61 -36.27 -23.52
N SER A 685 2.92 -36.03 -23.42
CA SER A 685 3.91 -36.76 -24.20
C SER A 685 3.62 -38.25 -24.03
N ALA A 686 3.30 -38.96 -25.11
CA ALA A 686 3.22 -40.41 -25.07
C ALA A 686 4.57 -40.91 -24.54
N THR A 687 4.61 -41.34 -23.29
CA THR A 687 5.73 -42.11 -22.75
C THR A 687 5.85 -43.32 -23.66
N LYS A 688 6.94 -43.35 -24.43
CA LYS A 688 7.41 -44.57 -25.09
C LYS A 688 7.77 -45.62 -24.06
#